data_AF-A0AAW0BFP2-F1
#
_entry.id   AF-A0AAW0BFP2-F1
#
_cell.length_a   1.000
_cell.length_b   1.000
_cell.length_c   1.000
_cell.angle_alpha   90.00
_cell.angle_beta   90.00
_cell.angle_gamma   90.00
#
_symmetry.space_group_name_H-M   'P 1'
#
loop_
_entity.id
_entity.type
_entity.pdbx_description
1 polymer ?
#
loop_
_entity_poly.entity_id
_entity_poly.type
_entity_poly.pdbx_seq_one_letter_code
_entity_poly.pdbx_strand_id
1 'polypeptide(L)'
;MHQVFQFENIRRLPTEIIPLARRALEGSVDDLEELQDHIWDLCEKQMPIPNHVIFFLPAFYNIIDTDDLPTPENYYGLGLPRQVTIWAISDARVAQMRAAVRGIVVFIRYQLLPPDAIPELWRRLWPCIMFQNARSESDDIEDVDGEDDYMFQSHLWIIGGILSSQTAAEADSATRRVKETPGVRRVLAQIWTRVARDQSSRRICSGYLGYILGQFLDFETPSSLAEILDGVGGTELELGILIVDHISGITDDLQDEEPTIPQHMGVWRVLDVLQTRMKEGRSDAIPHGALRAVIRLASALQPWIHNHSESPDLPSQFMDTCLTFIYDNLISQPGIEGVNDALAAGLLPLIVQQSAPIDDPQHELIWTDSILESCDNILRSALPGYLCHYSVLNRIKKSLSRMEATGPVYHPHSPILARWRDFMHLVNERLTLKAAFDMTYIPTKFCDNLRCHTVANKITLRCCSRCLSVSYCSKQCQETDWKAHHRGLCEEAIPDVLSARTLGFLRFLVHYDYGQNKSTVYGLRLASRLTGSGGSCYIKFDYTSGKVRLTFESTDKWPPIDLSPKSYEVRYRWKEIVSRAEDAAGELNIDVVQCPDGMGNNYRIIPMRCSFPAYHARIAELEKQRDGGQILTEEAHTRISELVRGLGNIITEIHW
;
A
#
# COMPACT_ATOMS: atom_id res chain seq x y z
N MET A 1 -46.16 11.63 15.35
CA MET A 1 -45.24 12.65 15.86
C MET A 1 -44.94 12.35 17.31
N HIS A 2 -43.70 12.01 17.61
CA HIS A 2 -43.23 11.73 18.97
C HIS A 2 -43.48 12.93 19.89
N GLN A 3 -43.78 12.69 21.16
CA GLN A 3 -44.23 13.72 22.10
C GLN A 3 -43.23 14.89 22.26
N VAL A 4 -41.94 14.63 22.13
CA VAL A 4 -40.88 15.67 22.26
C VAL A 4 -40.89 16.69 21.13
N PHE A 5 -41.47 16.33 19.98
CA PHE A 5 -41.52 17.20 18.79
C PHE A 5 -42.78 18.08 18.74
N GLN A 6 -43.70 17.92 19.69
CA GLN A 6 -44.95 18.68 19.72
C GLN A 6 -44.71 20.16 20.06
N PHE A 7 -45.33 21.07 19.30
CA PHE A 7 -45.16 22.51 19.48
C PHE A 7 -45.61 23.02 20.84
N GLU A 8 -46.55 22.32 21.48
CA GLU A 8 -47.00 22.61 22.85
C GLU A 8 -45.85 22.59 23.86
N ASN A 9 -44.77 21.86 23.59
CA ASN A 9 -43.60 21.83 24.46
C ASN A 9 -42.91 23.20 24.58
N ILE A 10 -42.97 24.06 23.56
CA ILE A 10 -42.41 25.43 23.64
C ILE A 10 -43.06 26.22 24.79
N ARG A 11 -44.32 25.93 25.16
CA ARG A 11 -45.00 26.60 26.29
C ARG A 11 -44.44 26.21 27.66
N ARG A 12 -43.59 25.18 27.71
CA ARG A 12 -42.94 24.67 28.93
C ARG A 12 -41.55 25.27 29.14
N LEU A 13 -41.08 26.12 28.23
CA LEU A 13 -39.83 26.86 28.35
C LEU A 13 -39.95 28.01 29.36
N PRO A 14 -38.82 28.53 29.88
CA PRO A 14 -38.81 29.75 30.67
C PRO A 14 -39.51 30.90 29.92
N THR A 15 -40.27 31.72 30.64
CA THR A 15 -41.18 32.73 30.03
C THR A 15 -40.42 33.74 29.17
N GLU A 16 -39.18 34.03 29.57
CA GLU A 16 -38.24 34.92 28.91
C GLU A 16 -37.74 34.39 27.56
N ILE A 17 -37.67 33.07 27.36
CA ILE A 17 -37.18 32.48 26.09
C ILE A 17 -38.33 32.10 25.14
N ILE A 18 -39.57 31.96 25.63
CA ILE A 18 -40.74 31.63 24.78
C ILE A 18 -40.85 32.54 23.53
N PRO A 19 -40.68 33.87 23.61
CA PRO A 19 -40.75 34.73 22.43
C PRO A 19 -39.67 34.39 21.38
N LEU A 20 -38.44 34.13 21.82
CA LEU A 20 -37.32 33.74 20.94
C LEU A 20 -37.61 32.40 20.26
N ALA A 21 -38.01 31.38 21.03
CA ALA A 21 -38.34 30.06 20.50
C ALA A 21 -39.51 30.07 19.49
N ARG A 22 -40.48 30.99 19.65
CA ARG A 22 -41.57 31.17 18.67
C ARG A 22 -41.10 31.80 17.36
N ARG A 23 -40.23 32.82 17.42
CA ARG A 23 -39.66 33.41 16.18
C ARG A 23 -38.73 32.44 15.46
N ALA A 24 -37.96 31.66 16.21
CA ALA A 24 -37.16 30.55 15.65
C ALA A 24 -38.05 29.50 14.95
N LEU A 25 -39.20 29.15 15.54
CA LEU A 25 -40.19 28.25 14.93
C LEU A 25 -40.76 28.79 13.61
N GLU A 26 -40.87 30.11 13.47
CA GLU A 26 -41.28 30.81 12.24
C GLU A 26 -40.18 30.83 11.15
N GLY A 27 -38.97 30.35 11.47
CA GLY A 27 -37.86 30.22 10.52
C GLY A 27 -36.93 31.43 10.44
N SER A 28 -36.88 32.28 11.45
CA SER A 28 -35.83 33.31 11.51
C SER A 28 -34.46 32.66 11.77
N VAL A 29 -33.49 32.87 10.88
CA VAL A 29 -32.14 32.28 10.98
C VAL A 29 -31.42 32.81 12.22
N ASP A 30 -31.41 34.13 12.41
CA ASP A 30 -30.79 34.80 13.56
C ASP A 30 -31.40 34.29 14.88
N ASP A 31 -32.72 34.11 14.94
CA ASP A 31 -33.39 33.60 16.15
C ASP A 31 -33.09 32.09 16.38
N LEU A 32 -32.90 31.30 15.32
CA LEU A 32 -32.47 29.89 15.44
C LEU A 32 -31.03 29.80 15.99
N GLU A 33 -30.14 30.67 15.53
CA GLU A 33 -28.75 30.74 15.99
C GLU A 33 -28.67 31.26 17.43
N GLU A 34 -29.40 32.33 17.77
CA GLU A 34 -29.48 32.83 19.15
C GLU A 34 -30.05 31.76 20.10
N LEU A 35 -31.05 31.00 19.63
CA LEU A 35 -31.61 29.89 20.40
C LEU A 35 -30.60 28.75 20.58
N GLN A 36 -29.83 28.42 19.55
CA GLN A 36 -28.77 27.42 19.62
C GLN A 36 -27.70 27.83 20.64
N ASP A 37 -27.21 29.07 20.58
CA ASP A 37 -26.20 29.59 21.50
C ASP A 37 -26.69 29.55 22.95
N HIS A 38 -27.97 29.91 23.16
CA HIS A 38 -28.59 29.81 24.47
C HIS A 38 -28.62 28.37 25.00
N ILE A 39 -28.98 27.40 24.16
CA ILE A 39 -29.01 25.98 24.55
C ILE A 39 -27.60 25.46 24.85
N TRP A 40 -26.63 25.82 24.01
CA TRP A 40 -25.23 25.47 24.20
C TRP A 40 -24.73 25.96 25.56
N ASP A 41 -24.98 27.23 25.87
CA ASP A 41 -24.63 27.85 27.14
C ASP A 41 -25.27 27.13 28.34
N LEU A 42 -26.54 26.73 28.24
CA LEU A 42 -27.21 25.96 29.29
C LEU A 42 -26.55 24.59 29.49
N CYS A 43 -26.22 23.89 28.40
CA CYS A 43 -25.60 22.57 28.45
C CYS A 43 -24.16 22.61 28.99
N GLU A 44 -23.38 23.66 28.69
CA GLU A 44 -22.02 23.79 29.22
C GLU A 44 -21.97 24.29 30.67
N LYS A 45 -22.84 25.24 31.04
CA LYS A 45 -22.75 25.92 32.35
C LYS A 45 -23.52 25.20 33.45
N GLN A 46 -24.47 24.31 33.12
CA GLN A 46 -25.34 23.67 34.10
C GLN A 46 -25.27 22.14 34.02
N MET A 47 -24.66 21.54 35.04
CA MET A 47 -24.66 20.09 35.27
C MET A 47 -25.35 19.79 36.61
N PRO A 48 -26.46 19.04 36.64
CA PRO A 48 -27.10 18.34 35.51
C PRO A 48 -27.80 19.29 34.52
N ILE A 49 -27.87 18.88 33.24
CA ILE A 49 -28.53 19.65 32.19
C ILE A 49 -30.02 19.82 32.54
N PRO A 50 -30.59 21.03 32.48
CA PRO A 50 -31.99 21.24 32.83
C PRO A 50 -32.97 20.44 31.95
N ASN A 51 -33.92 19.76 32.58
CA ASN A 51 -34.93 18.95 31.87
C ASN A 51 -35.76 19.73 30.83
N HIS A 52 -35.85 21.06 30.95
CA HIS A 52 -36.59 21.87 30.00
C HIS A 52 -35.85 22.11 28.68
N VAL A 53 -34.55 21.79 28.60
CA VAL A 53 -33.76 21.97 27.37
C VAL A 53 -34.37 21.18 26.21
N ILE A 54 -34.89 19.97 26.46
CA ILE A 54 -35.55 19.16 25.41
C ILE A 54 -36.76 19.85 24.77
N PHE A 55 -37.38 20.83 25.45
CA PHE A 55 -38.55 21.55 24.94
C PHE A 55 -38.21 22.62 23.89
N PHE A 56 -36.92 22.88 23.63
CA PHE A 56 -36.47 23.70 22.51
C PHE A 56 -36.49 22.97 21.16
N LEU A 57 -36.42 21.63 21.18
CA LEU A 57 -36.33 20.79 19.99
C LEU A 57 -37.43 21.00 18.92
N PRO A 58 -38.71 21.27 19.26
CA PRO A 58 -39.73 21.54 18.26
C PRO A 58 -39.42 22.72 17.34
N ALA A 59 -38.69 23.75 17.82
CA ALA A 59 -38.31 24.90 17.01
C ALA A 59 -37.43 24.49 15.82
N PHE A 60 -36.43 23.65 16.06
CA PHE A 60 -35.55 23.13 15.01
C PHE A 60 -36.22 22.03 14.18
N TYR A 61 -37.00 21.15 14.82
CA TYR A 61 -37.67 20.05 14.16
C TYR A 61 -38.70 20.51 13.12
N ASN A 62 -39.41 21.61 13.38
CA ASN A 62 -40.33 22.23 12.42
C ASN A 62 -39.61 22.66 11.13
N ILE A 63 -38.38 23.15 11.26
CA ILE A 63 -37.62 23.67 10.13
C ILE A 63 -37.11 22.55 9.24
N ILE A 64 -36.86 21.34 9.76
CA ILE A 64 -36.49 20.17 8.94
C ILE A 64 -37.70 19.35 8.46
N ASP A 65 -38.92 19.74 8.84
CA ASP A 65 -40.16 19.10 8.42
C ASP A 65 -40.68 19.70 7.11
N THR A 66 -40.10 19.28 5.98
CA THR A 66 -40.63 19.70 4.68
C THR A 66 -40.85 18.54 3.75
N ASP A 67 -42.14 18.27 3.50
CA ASP A 67 -42.63 17.55 2.32
C ASP A 67 -42.17 18.21 1.00
N ASP A 68 -41.67 19.46 1.07
CA ASP A 68 -41.16 20.24 -0.07
C ASP A 68 -39.72 19.91 -0.47
N LEU A 69 -38.97 19.12 0.32
CA LEU A 69 -37.64 18.68 -0.10
C LEU A 69 -37.79 17.55 -1.14
N PRO A 70 -37.03 17.58 -2.25
CA PRO A 70 -37.01 16.46 -3.19
C PRO A 70 -36.65 15.17 -2.45
N THR A 71 -37.35 14.07 -2.73
CA THR A 71 -37.01 12.79 -2.11
C THR A 71 -35.66 12.26 -2.64
N PRO A 72 -34.97 11.37 -1.90
CA PRO A 72 -33.76 10.72 -2.39
C PRO A 72 -33.94 10.06 -3.77
N GLU A 73 -35.11 9.47 -4.08
CA GLU A 73 -35.35 8.90 -5.41
C GLU A 73 -35.32 9.94 -6.52
N ASN A 74 -35.74 11.17 -6.24
CA ASN A 74 -35.67 12.29 -7.20
C ASN A 74 -34.23 12.73 -7.48
N TYR A 75 -33.29 12.54 -6.54
CA TYR A 75 -31.89 12.91 -6.72
C TYR A 75 -31.11 11.89 -7.56
N TYR A 76 -31.36 10.60 -7.38
CA TYR A 76 -30.53 9.54 -7.99
C TYR A 76 -31.22 8.78 -9.15
N GLY A 77 -32.55 8.77 -9.24
CA GLY A 77 -33.27 7.84 -10.11
C GLY A 77 -33.74 8.37 -11.47
N LEU A 78 -33.83 9.69 -11.69
CA LEU A 78 -34.68 10.23 -12.78
C LEU A 78 -33.97 10.84 -13.99
N GLY A 79 -32.64 10.93 -14.04
CA GLY A 79 -31.94 11.47 -15.21
C GLY A 79 -32.34 12.90 -15.61
N LEU A 80 -33.07 13.62 -14.74
CA LEU A 80 -33.34 15.04 -14.90
C LEU A 80 -32.02 15.82 -14.70
N PRO A 81 -31.83 16.96 -15.37
CA PRO A 81 -30.65 17.79 -15.13
C PRO A 81 -30.58 18.17 -13.65
N ARG A 82 -29.56 17.69 -12.93
CA ARG A 82 -29.32 17.94 -11.49
C ARG A 82 -29.49 19.42 -11.08
N GLN A 83 -29.25 20.32 -12.03
CA GLN A 83 -29.24 21.77 -11.85
C GLN A 83 -30.63 22.45 -11.84
N VAL A 84 -31.75 21.79 -12.13
CA VAL A 84 -33.06 22.52 -12.17
C VAL A 84 -33.80 22.45 -10.84
N THR A 85 -33.66 21.37 -10.07
CA THR A 85 -34.37 21.17 -8.79
C THR A 85 -33.63 21.72 -7.57
N ILE A 86 -32.29 21.69 -7.54
CA ILE A 86 -31.50 22.15 -6.39
C ILE A 86 -31.62 23.68 -6.20
N TRP A 87 -31.69 24.43 -7.30
CA TRP A 87 -31.73 25.90 -7.30
C TRP A 87 -33.14 26.49 -7.10
N ALA A 88 -34.17 25.63 -7.10
CA ALA A 88 -35.54 26.07 -6.84
C ALA A 88 -35.79 26.42 -5.36
N ILE A 89 -34.93 25.94 -4.45
CA ILE A 89 -34.99 26.26 -3.03
C ILE A 89 -34.19 27.54 -2.77
N SER A 90 -34.85 28.56 -2.21
CA SER A 90 -34.21 29.83 -1.88
C SER A 90 -33.06 29.67 -0.89
N ASP A 91 -31.99 30.44 -1.03
CA ASP A 91 -30.84 30.43 -0.09
C ASP A 91 -31.26 30.68 1.36
N ALA A 92 -32.29 31.51 1.58
CA ALA A 92 -32.88 31.74 2.91
C ALA A 92 -33.38 30.44 3.56
N ARG A 93 -33.99 29.55 2.77
CA ARG A 93 -34.46 28.25 3.25
C ARG A 93 -33.30 27.30 3.55
N VAL A 94 -32.24 27.33 2.75
CA VAL A 94 -31.01 26.57 3.00
C VAL A 94 -30.37 27.02 4.32
N ALA A 95 -30.28 28.33 4.56
CA ALA A 95 -29.77 28.91 5.80
C ALA A 95 -30.60 28.48 7.02
N GLN A 96 -31.94 28.52 6.93
CA GLN A 96 -32.83 28.00 7.97
C GLN A 96 -32.54 26.53 8.29
N MET A 97 -32.42 25.69 7.25
CA MET A 97 -32.12 24.27 7.43
C MET A 97 -30.75 24.05 8.07
N ARG A 98 -29.71 24.80 7.66
CA ARG A 98 -28.37 24.74 8.26
C ARG A 98 -28.41 25.09 9.75
N ALA A 99 -29.07 26.21 10.11
CA ALA A 99 -29.24 26.61 11.50
C ALA A 99 -30.02 25.55 12.31
N ALA A 100 -31.07 24.97 11.72
CA ALA A 100 -31.84 23.92 12.38
C ALA A 100 -31.06 22.62 12.62
N VAL A 101 -30.29 22.17 11.62
CA VAL A 101 -29.40 21.00 11.72
C VAL A 101 -28.35 21.24 12.80
N ARG A 102 -27.73 22.43 12.85
CA ARG A 102 -26.77 22.82 13.90
C ARG A 102 -27.42 22.80 15.30
N GLY A 103 -28.62 23.34 15.44
CA GLY A 103 -29.38 23.25 16.70
C GLY A 103 -29.63 21.81 17.14
N ILE A 104 -30.00 20.92 16.21
CA ILE A 104 -30.24 19.49 16.48
C ILE A 104 -28.98 18.76 16.96
N VAL A 105 -27.79 19.12 16.44
CA VAL A 105 -26.51 18.55 16.88
C VAL A 105 -26.33 18.66 18.39
N VAL A 106 -26.77 19.77 19.00
CA VAL A 106 -26.65 20.00 20.45
C VAL A 106 -27.42 18.93 21.23
N PHE A 107 -28.66 18.62 20.83
CA PHE A 107 -29.47 17.58 21.50
C PHE A 107 -28.87 16.18 21.36
N ILE A 108 -28.29 15.87 20.21
CA ILE A 108 -27.63 14.60 19.96
C ILE A 108 -26.34 14.48 20.78
N ARG A 109 -25.49 15.54 20.75
CA ARG A 109 -24.21 15.59 21.46
C ARG A 109 -24.36 15.39 22.97
N TYR A 110 -25.39 16.00 23.56
CA TYR A 110 -25.67 15.90 25.00
C TYR A 110 -26.64 14.76 25.35
N GLN A 111 -26.96 13.86 24.40
CA GLN A 111 -27.85 12.70 24.59
C GLN A 111 -29.21 13.07 25.21
N LEU A 112 -29.77 14.21 24.81
CA LEU A 112 -31.04 14.73 25.35
C LEU A 112 -32.26 14.09 24.69
N LEU A 113 -32.07 13.40 23.56
CA LEU A 113 -33.14 12.75 22.81
C LEU A 113 -33.52 11.40 23.43
N PRO A 114 -34.82 11.16 23.66
CA PRO A 114 -35.30 9.80 23.95
C PRO A 114 -34.95 8.83 22.80
N PRO A 115 -34.48 7.61 23.07
CA PRO A 115 -34.10 6.65 22.03
C PRO A 115 -35.21 6.37 21.01
N ASP A 116 -36.47 6.35 21.44
CA ASP A 116 -37.66 6.14 20.60
C ASP A 116 -38.03 7.34 19.71
N ALA A 117 -37.48 8.53 20.00
CA ALA A 117 -37.64 9.73 19.16
C ALA A 117 -36.68 9.74 17.95
N ILE A 118 -35.54 9.05 18.06
CA ILE A 118 -34.47 9.08 17.03
C ILE A 118 -34.97 8.57 15.66
N PRO A 119 -35.70 7.45 15.55
CA PRO A 119 -36.15 6.95 14.24
C PRO A 119 -37.08 7.91 13.50
N GLU A 120 -37.84 8.74 14.23
CA GLU A 120 -38.69 9.78 13.64
C GLU A 120 -37.86 11.01 13.24
N LEU A 121 -36.93 11.45 14.10
CA LEU A 121 -36.00 12.54 13.78
C LEU A 121 -35.19 12.23 12.52
N TRP A 122 -34.57 11.04 12.48
CA TRP A 122 -33.72 10.60 11.37
C TRP A 122 -34.47 10.61 10.03
N ARG A 123 -35.74 10.19 10.02
CA ARG A 123 -36.59 10.19 8.81
C ARG A 123 -36.72 11.59 8.18
N ARG A 124 -36.69 12.65 8.98
CA ARG A 124 -36.78 14.06 8.51
C ARG A 124 -35.41 14.69 8.27
N LEU A 125 -34.45 14.33 9.10
CA LEU A 125 -33.09 14.85 9.03
C LEU A 125 -32.34 14.33 7.80
N TRP A 126 -32.57 13.08 7.42
CA TRP A 126 -31.84 12.45 6.31
C TRP A 126 -32.05 13.15 4.95
N PRO A 127 -33.28 13.46 4.49
CA PRO A 127 -33.47 14.27 3.28
C PRO A 127 -32.75 15.62 3.31
N CYS A 128 -32.69 16.26 4.48
CA CYS A 128 -31.98 17.53 4.66
C CYS A 128 -30.47 17.37 4.46
N ILE A 129 -29.87 16.33 5.07
CA ILE A 129 -28.45 15.98 4.90
C ILE A 129 -28.13 15.70 3.43
N MET A 130 -28.96 14.89 2.77
CA MET A 130 -28.80 14.54 1.36
C MET A 130 -28.85 15.76 0.44
N PHE A 131 -29.82 16.65 0.66
CA PHE A 131 -29.94 17.89 -0.10
C PHE A 131 -28.72 18.80 0.10
N GLN A 132 -28.30 19.02 1.34
CA GLN A 132 -27.13 19.84 1.66
C GLN A 132 -25.85 19.28 1.02
N ASN A 133 -25.66 17.95 1.10
CA ASN A 133 -24.53 17.29 0.49
C ASN A 133 -24.58 17.39 -1.05
N ALA A 134 -25.72 17.13 -1.68
CA ALA A 134 -25.87 17.26 -3.14
C ALA A 134 -25.61 18.69 -3.64
N ARG A 135 -26.04 19.71 -2.88
CA ARG A 135 -25.78 21.11 -3.20
C ARG A 135 -24.29 21.46 -3.11
N SER A 136 -23.61 20.97 -2.08
CA SER A 136 -22.16 21.17 -1.94
C SER A 136 -21.33 20.54 -3.06
N GLU A 137 -21.89 19.57 -3.81
CA GLU A 137 -21.24 19.02 -5.01
C GLU A 137 -21.46 19.88 -6.26
N SER A 138 -22.55 20.65 -6.33
CA SER A 138 -22.91 21.43 -7.52
C SER A 138 -22.32 22.82 -7.54
N ASP A 139 -22.01 23.35 -6.37
CA ASP A 139 -21.55 24.72 -6.22
C ASP A 139 -20.02 24.73 -6.46
N ASP A 140 -19.59 25.16 -7.65
CA ASP A 140 -18.21 25.65 -7.92
C ASP A 140 -17.92 26.98 -7.17
N ILE A 141 -18.76 27.33 -6.20
CA ILE A 141 -18.66 28.57 -5.43
C ILE A 141 -17.45 28.39 -4.53
N GLU A 142 -16.39 29.13 -4.84
CA GLU A 142 -15.23 29.27 -3.96
C GLU A 142 -15.73 29.52 -2.54
N ASP A 143 -15.32 28.66 -1.61
CA ASP A 143 -15.71 28.64 -0.21
C ASP A 143 -15.43 30.00 0.44
N VAL A 144 -16.42 30.90 0.42
CA VAL A 144 -16.18 32.31 0.78
C VAL A 144 -15.96 32.47 2.29
N ASP A 145 -16.45 31.55 3.13
CA ASP A 145 -16.49 31.76 4.59
C ASP A 145 -16.26 30.52 5.48
N GLY A 146 -15.89 29.35 4.92
CA GLY A 146 -15.66 28.14 5.72
C GLY A 146 -16.92 27.58 6.41
N GLU A 147 -18.11 28.05 6.01
CA GLU A 147 -19.40 27.55 6.53
C GLU A 147 -19.63 26.07 6.14
N ASP A 148 -19.07 25.62 5.03
CA ASP A 148 -19.25 24.25 4.54
C ASP A 148 -18.58 23.24 5.48
N ASP A 149 -17.43 23.59 6.09
CA ASP A 149 -16.76 22.74 7.08
C ASP A 149 -17.64 22.47 8.31
N TYR A 150 -18.35 23.50 8.80
CA TYR A 150 -19.27 23.37 9.93
C TYR A 150 -20.47 22.48 9.60
N MET A 151 -20.91 22.50 8.35
CA MET A 151 -22.02 21.67 7.88
C MET A 151 -21.63 20.19 7.87
N PHE A 152 -20.47 19.84 7.31
CA PHE A 152 -19.98 18.46 7.34
C PHE A 152 -19.69 17.96 8.75
N GLN A 153 -19.13 18.82 9.59
CA GLN A 153 -19.00 18.53 11.03
C GLN A 153 -20.37 18.17 11.60
N SER A 154 -21.38 19.01 11.40
CA SER A 154 -22.74 18.78 11.92
C SER A 154 -23.31 17.44 11.48
N HIS A 155 -23.11 17.05 10.21
CA HIS A 155 -23.51 15.74 9.70
C HIS A 155 -22.80 14.60 10.42
N LEU A 156 -21.49 14.70 10.62
CA LEU A 156 -20.73 13.70 11.38
C LEU A 156 -21.19 13.64 12.84
N TRP A 157 -21.44 14.78 13.49
CA TRP A 157 -21.93 14.80 14.87
C TRP A 157 -23.32 14.17 15.01
N ILE A 158 -24.21 14.41 14.05
CA ILE A 158 -25.54 13.77 14.01
C ILE A 158 -25.38 12.26 13.87
N ILE A 159 -24.65 11.81 12.84
CA ILE A 159 -24.52 10.39 12.53
C ILE A 159 -23.78 9.66 13.66
N GLY A 160 -22.61 10.16 14.04
CA GLY A 160 -21.79 9.60 15.11
C GLY A 160 -22.50 9.64 16.46
N GLY A 161 -23.22 10.72 16.76
CA GLY A 161 -23.99 10.84 17.99
C GLY A 161 -25.11 9.81 18.09
N ILE A 162 -25.88 9.60 17.01
CA ILE A 162 -26.90 8.54 16.94
C ILE A 162 -26.28 7.15 17.07
N LEU A 163 -25.12 6.90 16.46
CA LEU A 163 -24.41 5.62 16.60
C LEU A 163 -23.85 5.40 18.02
N SER A 164 -23.46 6.47 18.70
CA SER A 164 -22.82 6.43 20.03
C SER A 164 -23.81 6.36 21.20
N SER A 165 -25.11 6.62 20.97
CA SER A 165 -26.14 6.53 22.02
C SER A 165 -26.45 5.07 22.37
N GLN A 166 -25.48 4.38 22.99
CA GLN A 166 -25.46 2.93 23.23
C GLN A 166 -26.05 2.52 24.59
N THR A 167 -27.27 2.92 24.91
CA THR A 167 -28.02 2.22 25.97
C THR A 167 -28.65 0.94 25.39
N ALA A 168 -28.23 -0.20 25.93
CA ALA A 168 -28.00 -1.50 25.28
C ALA A 168 -29.20 -2.33 24.72
N ALA A 169 -30.36 -1.74 24.40
CA ALA A 169 -31.44 -2.52 23.78
C ALA A 169 -32.28 -1.74 22.75
N GLU A 170 -32.54 -0.45 23.01
CA GLU A 170 -33.36 0.39 22.12
C GLU A 170 -32.51 1.11 21.05
N ALA A 171 -31.22 1.30 21.32
CA ALA A 171 -30.23 1.87 20.40
C ALA A 171 -30.05 1.06 19.12
N ASP A 172 -30.31 -0.26 19.15
CA ASP A 172 -30.15 -1.15 18.01
C ASP A 172 -31.09 -0.80 16.85
N SER A 173 -32.31 -0.34 17.16
CA SER A 173 -33.31 0.01 16.13
C SER A 173 -32.91 1.30 15.39
N ALA A 174 -32.48 2.32 16.12
CA ALA A 174 -32.02 3.58 15.55
C ALA A 174 -30.72 3.38 14.77
N THR A 175 -29.72 2.73 15.37
CA THR A 175 -28.44 2.41 14.73
C THR A 175 -28.63 1.61 13.45
N ARG A 176 -29.46 0.54 13.49
CA ARG A 176 -29.78 -0.25 12.31
C ARG A 176 -30.44 0.61 11.24
N ARG A 177 -31.42 1.44 11.61
CA ARG A 177 -32.09 2.33 10.65
C ARG A 177 -31.11 3.28 9.97
N VAL A 178 -30.18 3.90 10.72
CA VAL A 178 -29.14 4.75 10.12
C VAL A 178 -28.25 3.93 9.19
N LYS A 179 -27.74 2.76 9.63
CA LYS A 179 -26.86 1.89 8.82
C LYS A 179 -27.54 1.35 7.55
N GLU A 180 -28.85 1.11 7.58
CA GLU A 180 -29.65 0.61 6.45
C GLU A 180 -30.21 1.74 5.57
N THR A 181 -30.00 3.01 5.93
CA THR A 181 -30.50 4.14 5.14
C THR A 181 -29.77 4.23 3.80
N PRO A 182 -30.48 4.16 2.65
CA PRO A 182 -29.84 4.23 1.34
C PRO A 182 -29.04 5.52 1.14
N GLY A 183 -27.80 5.37 0.64
CA GLY A 183 -26.91 6.51 0.36
C GLY A 183 -26.17 7.07 1.57
N VAL A 184 -26.42 6.58 2.79
CA VAL A 184 -25.71 7.04 4.00
C VAL A 184 -24.21 6.83 3.90
N ARG A 185 -23.78 5.70 3.33
CA ARG A 185 -22.35 5.38 3.19
C ARG A 185 -21.71 6.24 2.11
N ARG A 186 -22.44 6.53 1.03
CA ARG A 186 -22.02 7.46 -0.02
C ARG A 186 -21.75 8.85 0.56
N VAL A 187 -22.68 9.42 1.31
CA VAL A 187 -22.51 10.74 1.95
C VAL A 187 -21.35 10.72 2.93
N LEU A 188 -21.22 9.68 3.76
CA LEU A 188 -20.09 9.56 4.68
C LEU A 188 -18.75 9.49 3.96
N ALA A 189 -18.67 8.76 2.84
CA ALA A 189 -17.48 8.69 2.00
C ALA A 189 -17.14 10.04 1.34
N GLN A 190 -18.15 10.84 0.95
CA GLN A 190 -17.96 12.19 0.41
C GLN A 190 -17.44 13.15 1.49
N ILE A 191 -18.04 13.11 2.68
CA ILE A 191 -17.57 13.86 3.84
C ILE A 191 -16.13 13.45 4.18
N TRP A 192 -15.84 12.15 4.20
CA TRP A 192 -14.49 11.65 4.44
C TRP A 192 -13.50 12.17 3.41
N THR A 193 -13.85 12.17 2.13
CA THR A 193 -13.01 12.68 1.05
C THR A 193 -12.64 14.15 1.27
N ARG A 194 -13.59 14.97 1.71
CA ARG A 194 -13.35 16.39 2.03
C ARG A 194 -12.48 16.55 3.27
N VAL A 195 -12.86 15.91 4.38
CA VAL A 195 -12.14 15.98 5.67
C VAL A 195 -10.71 15.45 5.55
N ALA A 196 -10.47 14.43 4.73
CA ALA A 196 -9.13 13.90 4.54
C ALA A 196 -8.25 14.84 3.72
N ARG A 197 -8.81 15.66 2.83
CA ARG A 197 -8.05 16.60 1.99
C ARG A 197 -7.82 17.95 2.66
N ASP A 198 -8.76 18.41 3.49
CA ASP A 198 -8.62 19.66 4.23
C ASP A 198 -7.96 19.46 5.60
N GLN A 199 -6.85 20.16 5.85
CA GLN A 199 -6.07 20.02 7.08
C GLN A 199 -6.80 20.60 8.31
N SER A 200 -7.57 21.68 8.16
CA SER A 200 -8.35 22.29 9.26
C SER A 200 -9.45 21.33 9.73
N SER A 201 -10.24 20.85 8.79
CA SER A 201 -11.32 19.89 9.04
C SER A 201 -10.80 18.56 9.59
N ARG A 202 -9.62 18.10 9.13
CA ARG A 202 -9.02 16.85 9.60
C ARG A 202 -8.82 16.84 11.12
N ARG A 203 -8.28 17.91 11.69
CA ARG A 203 -8.02 17.99 13.14
C ARG A 203 -9.30 17.89 13.97
N ILE A 204 -10.37 18.53 13.50
CA ILE A 204 -11.65 18.58 14.21
C ILE A 204 -12.41 17.25 14.06
N CYS A 205 -12.36 16.63 12.88
CA CYS A 205 -13.22 15.51 12.52
C CYS A 205 -12.57 14.14 12.60
N SER A 206 -11.24 14.02 12.64
CA SER A 206 -10.54 12.73 12.49
C SER A 206 -11.03 11.66 13.48
N GLY A 207 -11.25 12.03 14.74
CA GLY A 207 -11.68 11.09 15.77
C GLY A 207 -13.11 10.59 15.61
N TYR A 208 -14.03 11.50 15.33
CA TYR A 208 -15.42 11.15 15.09
C TYR A 208 -15.58 10.38 13.80
N LEU A 209 -14.89 10.81 12.74
CA LEU A 209 -14.94 10.15 11.46
C LEU A 209 -14.38 8.74 11.55
N GLY A 210 -13.26 8.53 12.24
CA GLY A 210 -12.72 7.20 12.49
C GLY A 210 -13.74 6.28 13.17
N TYR A 211 -14.36 6.74 14.26
CA TYR A 211 -15.39 5.98 14.96
C TYR A 211 -16.58 5.63 14.06
N ILE A 212 -17.10 6.61 13.31
CA ILE A 212 -18.22 6.42 12.38
C ILE A 212 -17.84 5.43 11.29
N LEU A 213 -16.68 5.61 10.65
CA LEU A 213 -16.18 4.69 9.63
C LEU A 213 -16.07 3.27 10.19
N GLY A 214 -15.55 3.09 11.39
CA GLY A 214 -15.50 1.78 12.03
C GLY A 214 -16.88 1.10 12.21
N GLN A 215 -17.96 1.87 12.27
CA GLN A 215 -19.33 1.36 12.34
C GLN A 215 -19.98 1.10 10.97
N PHE A 216 -19.49 1.74 9.89
CA PHE A 216 -20.07 1.68 8.55
C PHE A 216 -19.25 0.88 7.54
N LEU A 217 -17.96 0.68 7.81
CA LEU A 217 -17.02 -0.06 6.97
C LEU A 217 -17.10 -1.57 7.16
N ASP A 218 -18.10 -2.09 7.88
CA ASP A 218 -18.44 -3.50 7.78
C ASP A 218 -19.01 -3.76 6.38
N PHE A 219 -18.14 -4.13 5.42
CA PHE A 219 -18.47 -4.49 4.04
C PHE A 219 -19.17 -5.85 3.97
N GLU A 220 -20.25 -6.02 4.74
CA GLU A 220 -21.02 -7.25 4.78
C GLU A 220 -21.67 -7.54 3.42
N THR A 221 -21.96 -6.48 2.64
CA THR A 221 -22.62 -6.58 1.35
C THR A 221 -21.86 -5.86 0.23
N PRO A 222 -21.84 -6.39 -1.01
CA PRO A 222 -21.32 -5.68 -2.17
C PRO A 222 -21.97 -4.30 -2.41
N SER A 223 -23.24 -4.13 -2.01
CA SER A 223 -23.93 -2.85 -2.10
C SER A 223 -23.32 -1.78 -1.18
N SER A 224 -22.85 -2.18 0.01
CA SER A 224 -22.21 -1.25 0.95
C SER A 224 -20.89 -0.72 0.40
N LEU A 225 -20.09 -1.59 -0.23
CA LEU A 225 -18.87 -1.17 -0.93
C LEU A 225 -19.20 -0.24 -2.10
N ALA A 226 -20.20 -0.58 -2.91
CA ALA A 226 -20.59 0.24 -4.06
C ALA A 226 -21.00 1.67 -3.66
N GLU A 227 -21.75 1.85 -2.56
CA GLU A 227 -22.09 3.18 -2.06
C GLU A 227 -20.85 3.97 -1.61
N ILE A 228 -19.90 3.32 -0.93
CA ILE A 228 -18.66 3.97 -0.50
C ILE A 228 -17.82 4.38 -1.72
N LEU A 229 -17.66 3.46 -2.69
CA LEU A 229 -16.93 3.73 -3.92
C LEU A 229 -17.53 4.92 -4.67
N ASP A 230 -18.85 4.94 -4.86
CA ASP A 230 -19.58 6.04 -5.48
C ASP A 230 -19.40 7.37 -4.72
N GLY A 231 -19.21 7.33 -3.40
CA GLY A 231 -18.92 8.51 -2.59
C GLY A 231 -17.49 9.04 -2.71
N VAL A 232 -16.49 8.19 -2.97
CA VAL A 232 -15.08 8.62 -3.06
C VAL A 232 -14.60 8.94 -4.49
N GLY A 233 -15.39 8.61 -5.52
CA GLY A 233 -15.05 8.87 -6.94
C GLY A 233 -15.37 7.71 -7.91
N GLY A 234 -15.74 6.55 -7.37
CA GLY A 234 -16.24 5.40 -8.12
C GLY A 234 -15.25 4.24 -8.26
N THR A 235 -14.01 4.38 -7.76
CA THR A 235 -12.97 3.35 -7.92
C THR A 235 -12.35 2.91 -6.60
N GLU A 236 -11.90 1.64 -6.52
CA GLU A 236 -11.14 1.14 -5.37
C GLU A 236 -9.80 1.89 -5.20
N LEU A 237 -9.20 2.38 -6.29
CA LEU A 237 -7.98 3.18 -6.23
C LEU A 237 -8.21 4.50 -5.48
N GLU A 238 -9.29 5.23 -5.77
CA GLU A 238 -9.62 6.48 -5.06
C GLU A 238 -9.89 6.25 -3.58
N LEU A 239 -10.59 5.15 -3.24
CA LEU A 239 -10.75 4.73 -1.85
C LEU A 239 -9.39 4.44 -1.20
N GLY A 240 -8.50 3.73 -1.90
CA GLY A 240 -7.15 3.45 -1.44
C GLY A 240 -6.34 4.71 -1.17
N ILE A 241 -6.36 5.69 -2.09
CA ILE A 241 -5.72 6.99 -1.93
C ILE A 241 -6.29 7.73 -0.72
N LEU A 242 -7.63 7.77 -0.59
CA LEU A 242 -8.29 8.42 0.54
C LEU A 242 -7.87 7.85 1.88
N ILE A 243 -7.74 6.52 1.96
CA ILE A 243 -7.25 5.82 3.15
C ILE A 243 -5.82 6.25 3.47
N VAL A 244 -4.94 6.32 2.47
CA VAL A 244 -3.54 6.74 2.65
C VAL A 244 -3.44 8.18 3.11
N ASP A 245 -4.25 9.08 2.54
CA ASP A 245 -4.31 10.50 2.93
C ASP A 245 -4.79 10.65 4.37
N HIS A 246 -5.83 9.90 4.76
CA HIS A 246 -6.37 9.89 6.12
C HIS A 246 -5.34 9.36 7.14
N ILE A 247 -4.69 8.22 6.84
CA ILE A 247 -3.65 7.65 7.70
C ILE A 247 -2.49 8.62 7.85
N SER A 248 -2.02 9.20 6.74
CA SER A 248 -0.90 10.14 6.74
C SER A 248 -1.23 11.37 7.59
N GLY A 249 -2.44 11.91 7.41
CA GLY A 249 -2.89 13.06 8.16
C GLY A 249 -3.02 12.83 9.66
N ILE A 250 -3.61 11.70 10.06
CA ILE A 250 -3.67 11.34 11.49
C ILE A 250 -2.27 11.12 12.05
N THR A 251 -1.39 10.47 11.28
CA THR A 251 -0.01 10.22 11.73
C THR A 251 0.75 11.52 12.00
N ASP A 252 0.49 12.57 11.22
CA ASP A 252 1.07 13.88 11.46
C ASP A 252 0.49 14.51 12.75
N ASP A 253 -0.82 14.39 12.99
CA ASP A 253 -1.46 14.89 14.22
C ASP A 253 -1.02 14.12 15.49
N LEU A 254 -0.74 12.82 15.38
CA LEU A 254 -0.22 11.97 16.48
C LEU A 254 1.14 12.40 17.03
N GLN A 255 1.89 13.21 16.28
CA GLN A 255 3.18 13.74 16.74
C GLN A 255 3.01 14.90 17.72
N ASP A 256 1.86 15.58 17.68
CA ASP A 256 1.61 16.81 18.42
C ASP A 256 0.74 16.58 19.67
N GLU A 257 -0.19 15.61 19.65
CA GLU A 257 -1.19 15.40 20.71
C GLU A 257 -1.35 13.92 21.09
N GLU A 258 -1.77 13.65 22.34
CA GLU A 258 -2.11 12.30 22.77
C GLU A 258 -3.47 11.90 22.16
N PRO A 259 -3.50 10.89 21.29
CA PRO A 259 -4.72 10.47 20.62
C PRO A 259 -5.77 9.89 21.56
N THR A 260 -7.02 10.09 21.17
CA THR A 260 -8.16 9.43 21.80
C THR A 260 -8.31 7.98 21.28
N ILE A 261 -8.73 7.05 22.15
CA ILE A 261 -9.00 5.64 21.77
C ILE A 261 -9.92 5.52 20.52
N PRO A 262 -10.99 6.33 20.36
CA PRO A 262 -11.83 6.29 19.15
C PRO A 262 -11.09 6.62 17.85
N GLN A 263 -10.10 7.54 17.87
CA GLN A 263 -9.27 7.84 16.69
C GLN A 263 -8.52 6.58 16.24
N HIS A 264 -7.91 5.86 17.19
CA HIS A 264 -7.22 4.61 16.89
C HIS A 264 -8.15 3.53 16.37
N MET A 265 -9.30 3.32 17.01
CA MET A 265 -10.27 2.33 16.54
C MET A 265 -10.70 2.56 15.09
N GLY A 266 -10.90 3.81 14.70
CA GLY A 266 -11.26 4.17 13.34
C GLY A 266 -10.18 3.86 12.31
N VAL A 267 -8.95 4.30 12.59
CA VAL A 267 -7.81 4.03 11.71
C VAL A 267 -7.57 2.53 11.57
N TRP A 268 -7.66 1.78 12.66
CA TRP A 268 -7.55 0.33 12.64
C TRP A 268 -8.56 -0.31 11.70
N ARG A 269 -9.84 0.08 11.81
CA ARG A 269 -10.91 -0.44 10.95
C ARG A 269 -10.70 -0.08 9.48
N VAL A 270 -10.28 1.14 9.21
CA VAL A 270 -9.94 1.59 7.85
C VAL A 270 -8.78 0.75 7.27
N LEU A 271 -7.76 0.46 8.08
CA LEU A 271 -6.63 -0.36 7.66
C LEU A 271 -7.04 -1.82 7.45
N ASP A 272 -7.82 -2.40 8.35
CA ASP A 272 -8.36 -3.76 8.25
C ASP A 272 -9.15 -3.95 6.95
N VAL A 273 -9.93 -2.94 6.56
CA VAL A 273 -10.67 -2.93 5.29
C VAL A 273 -9.74 -2.98 4.09
N LEU A 274 -8.72 -2.12 4.08
CA LEU A 274 -7.72 -2.09 3.01
C LEU A 274 -6.99 -3.44 2.93
N GLN A 275 -6.77 -4.09 4.08
CA GLN A 275 -6.08 -5.36 4.19
C GLN A 275 -6.95 -6.59 3.89
N THR A 276 -8.25 -6.58 4.15
CA THR A 276 -9.08 -7.79 4.03
C THR A 276 -10.03 -7.75 2.84
N ARG A 277 -10.46 -6.56 2.41
CA ARG A 277 -11.52 -6.40 1.41
C ARG A 277 -11.04 -5.84 0.07
N MET A 278 -10.02 -4.99 0.07
CA MET A 278 -9.54 -4.32 -1.16
C MET A 278 -8.29 -5.00 -1.72
N LYS A 279 -8.45 -6.14 -2.41
CA LYS A 279 -7.29 -6.82 -3.01
C LYS A 279 -6.68 -6.02 -4.17
N GLU A 280 -7.51 -5.50 -5.07
CA GLU A 280 -7.07 -4.74 -6.25
C GLU A 280 -6.69 -3.31 -5.86
N GLY A 281 -7.56 -2.63 -5.09
CA GLY A 281 -7.25 -1.27 -4.59
C GLY A 281 -5.98 -1.18 -3.75
N ARG A 282 -5.55 -2.27 -3.08
CA ARG A 282 -4.29 -2.29 -2.31
C ARG A 282 -3.06 -2.18 -3.19
N SER A 283 -2.96 -2.95 -4.27
CA SER A 283 -1.81 -2.86 -5.18
C SER A 283 -1.71 -1.49 -5.82
N ASP A 284 -2.86 -0.88 -6.10
CA ASP A 284 -2.95 0.43 -6.72
C ASP A 284 -2.65 1.57 -5.72
N ALA A 285 -2.93 1.40 -4.43
CA ALA A 285 -2.60 2.37 -3.38
C ALA A 285 -1.10 2.41 -3.02
N ILE A 286 -0.33 1.36 -3.32
CA ILE A 286 1.12 1.30 -3.02
C ILE A 286 1.89 2.45 -3.70
N PRO A 287 1.75 2.70 -5.01
CA PRO A 287 2.32 3.88 -5.68
C PRO A 287 1.99 5.23 -5.02
N HIS A 288 0.87 5.29 -4.29
CA HIS A 288 0.43 6.49 -3.56
C HIS A 288 0.97 6.56 -2.13
N GLY A 289 1.87 5.66 -1.76
CA GLY A 289 2.58 5.72 -0.48
C GLY A 289 1.90 4.98 0.67
N ALA A 290 1.00 4.02 0.39
CA ALA A 290 0.31 3.26 1.44
C ALA A 290 1.27 2.61 2.45
N LEU A 291 2.33 1.96 1.97
CA LEU A 291 3.37 1.39 2.84
C LEU A 291 4.03 2.45 3.73
N ARG A 292 4.34 3.63 3.16
CA ARG A 292 4.96 4.73 3.90
C ARG A 292 4.02 5.24 4.99
N ALA A 293 2.75 5.43 4.68
CA ALA A 293 1.74 5.91 5.63
C ALA A 293 1.56 4.92 6.79
N VAL A 294 1.39 3.63 6.51
CA VAL A 294 1.20 2.59 7.56
C VAL A 294 2.44 2.42 8.43
N ILE A 295 3.65 2.48 7.86
CA ILE A 295 4.88 2.41 8.67
C ILE A 295 5.00 3.61 9.60
N ARG A 296 4.74 4.82 9.10
CA ARG A 296 4.78 6.02 9.96
C ARG A 296 3.72 5.95 11.06
N LEU A 297 2.51 5.49 10.73
CA LEU A 297 1.44 5.26 11.70
C LEU A 297 1.87 4.28 12.79
N ALA A 298 2.37 3.09 12.41
CA ALA A 298 2.84 2.09 13.35
C ALA A 298 3.96 2.64 14.26
N SER A 299 4.88 3.44 13.71
CA SER A 299 5.91 4.13 14.50
C SER A 299 5.34 5.18 15.45
N ALA A 300 4.35 5.98 15.00
CA ALA A 300 3.72 7.01 15.84
C ALA A 300 2.89 6.43 16.98
N LEU A 301 2.36 5.20 16.82
CA LEU A 301 1.57 4.51 17.84
C LEU A 301 2.40 3.83 18.92
N GLN A 302 3.72 3.68 18.73
CA GLN A 302 4.58 2.99 19.69
C GLN A 302 4.49 3.54 21.13
N PRO A 303 4.58 4.87 21.36
CA PRO A 303 4.44 5.41 22.71
C PRO A 303 3.07 5.10 23.33
N TRP A 304 2.00 5.15 22.53
CA TRP A 304 0.65 4.85 23.00
C TRP A 304 0.50 3.38 23.41
N ILE A 305 1.01 2.45 22.59
CA ILE A 305 1.01 1.01 22.89
C ILE A 305 1.77 0.73 24.21
N HIS A 306 2.90 1.40 24.43
CA HIS A 306 3.68 1.24 25.64
C HIS A 306 2.95 1.78 26.88
N ASN A 307 2.27 2.93 26.75
CA ASN A 307 1.55 3.56 27.86
C ASN A 307 0.24 2.84 28.24
N HIS A 308 -0.32 2.01 27.36
CA HIS A 308 -1.61 1.32 27.55
C HIS A 308 -1.46 -0.21 27.74
N SER A 309 -0.35 -0.64 28.33
CA SER A 309 -0.04 -2.07 28.58
C SER A 309 -1.08 -2.80 29.44
N GLU A 310 -1.89 -2.08 30.21
CA GLU A 310 -2.96 -2.64 31.05
C GLU A 310 -4.15 -3.22 30.24
N SER A 311 -4.31 -2.82 28.96
CA SER A 311 -5.34 -3.36 28.05
C SER A 311 -4.69 -3.76 26.71
N PRO A 312 -3.97 -4.89 26.67
CA PRO A 312 -3.08 -5.23 25.56
C PRO A 312 -3.82 -5.62 24.26
N ASP A 313 -5.09 -6.01 24.34
CA ASP A 313 -5.81 -6.59 23.20
C ASP A 313 -5.92 -5.64 22.00
N LEU A 314 -6.28 -4.38 22.24
CA LEU A 314 -6.47 -3.42 21.15
C LEU A 314 -5.14 -2.91 20.56
N PRO A 315 -4.16 -2.46 21.38
CA PRO A 315 -2.84 -2.08 20.89
C PRO A 315 -2.14 -3.18 20.08
N SER A 316 -2.22 -4.43 20.55
CA SER A 316 -1.62 -5.58 19.87
C SER A 316 -2.31 -5.89 18.55
N GLN A 317 -3.64 -5.92 18.49
CA GLN A 317 -4.39 -6.12 17.25
C GLN A 317 -4.09 -5.02 16.21
N PHE A 318 -3.96 -3.78 16.66
CA PHE A 318 -3.60 -2.67 15.76
C PHE A 318 -2.21 -2.89 15.14
N MET A 319 -1.22 -3.16 15.98
CA MET A 319 0.16 -3.36 15.52
C MET A 319 0.27 -4.59 14.61
N ASP A 320 -0.44 -5.67 14.96
CA ASP A 320 -0.52 -6.88 14.14
C ASP A 320 -1.11 -6.59 12.75
N THR A 321 -2.19 -5.81 12.70
CA THR A 321 -2.81 -5.35 11.44
C THR A 321 -1.82 -4.53 10.60
N CYS A 322 -1.07 -3.61 11.23
CA CYS A 322 -0.05 -2.82 10.54
C CYS A 322 1.07 -3.69 9.95
N LEU A 323 1.63 -4.59 10.75
CA LEU A 323 2.76 -5.42 10.33
C LEU A 323 2.35 -6.46 9.30
N THR A 324 1.17 -7.05 9.46
CA THR A 324 0.61 -7.97 8.46
C THR A 324 0.35 -7.23 7.15
N PHE A 325 -0.22 -6.02 7.20
CA PHE A 325 -0.37 -5.18 6.01
C PHE A 325 0.99 -4.90 5.35
N ILE A 326 2.01 -4.49 6.12
CA ILE A 326 3.35 -4.23 5.60
C ILE A 326 3.93 -5.49 4.95
N TYR A 327 3.86 -6.63 5.63
CA TYR A 327 4.36 -7.90 5.15
C TYR A 327 3.69 -8.34 3.84
N ASP A 328 2.35 -8.39 3.82
CA ASP A 328 1.55 -8.79 2.68
C ASP A 328 1.88 -7.92 1.46
N ASN A 329 2.02 -6.61 1.65
CA ASN A 329 2.36 -5.69 0.57
C ASN A 329 3.80 -5.84 0.08
N LEU A 330 4.76 -6.10 0.96
CA LEU A 330 6.15 -6.35 0.56
C LEU A 330 6.31 -7.66 -0.21
N ILE A 331 5.56 -8.70 0.16
CA ILE A 331 5.52 -10.00 -0.54
C ILE A 331 4.74 -9.93 -1.85
N SER A 332 3.64 -9.18 -1.87
CA SER A 332 2.83 -8.96 -3.08
C SER A 332 3.57 -8.16 -4.17
N GLN A 333 4.84 -7.81 -3.90
CA GLN A 333 5.77 -7.15 -4.81
C GLN A 333 5.33 -5.70 -5.07
N PRO A 334 5.61 -4.76 -4.16
CA PRO A 334 5.21 -3.36 -4.29
C PRO A 334 6.11 -2.58 -5.27
N GLY A 335 7.03 -3.27 -5.92
CA GLY A 335 8.11 -2.67 -6.69
C GLY A 335 9.27 -2.17 -5.84
N ILE A 336 10.36 -1.86 -6.52
CA ILE A 336 11.57 -1.33 -5.90
C ILE A 336 11.29 0.01 -5.21
N GLU A 337 10.38 0.81 -5.76
CA GLU A 337 9.96 2.09 -5.21
C GLU A 337 9.22 1.91 -3.89
N GLY A 338 8.23 1.01 -3.82
CA GLY A 338 7.52 0.71 -2.57
C GLY A 338 8.44 0.23 -1.44
N VAL A 339 9.45 -0.61 -1.75
CA VAL A 339 10.45 -1.03 -0.75
C VAL A 339 11.36 0.12 -0.31
N ASN A 340 11.82 0.97 -1.26
CA ASN A 340 12.60 2.16 -0.91
C ASN A 340 11.81 3.11 -0.02
N ASP A 341 10.51 3.26 -0.29
CA ASP A 341 9.60 4.09 0.47
C ASP A 341 9.35 3.53 1.88
N ALA A 342 9.16 2.22 2.00
CA ALA A 342 9.05 1.56 3.29
C ALA A 342 10.32 1.76 4.15
N LEU A 343 11.50 1.58 3.54
CA LEU A 343 12.78 1.82 4.22
C LEU A 343 12.99 3.31 4.54
N ALA A 344 12.52 4.21 3.69
CA ALA A 344 12.54 5.65 3.95
C ALA A 344 11.72 6.00 5.20
N ALA A 345 10.51 5.43 5.28
CA ALA A 345 9.52 5.64 6.32
C ALA A 345 9.94 5.14 7.70
N GLY A 346 10.96 4.27 7.78
CA GLY A 346 11.45 3.75 9.05
C GLY A 346 11.12 2.29 9.32
N LEU A 347 10.93 1.47 8.28
CA LEU A 347 10.64 0.04 8.43
C LEU A 347 11.64 -0.70 9.33
N LEU A 348 12.95 -0.51 9.14
CA LEU A 348 13.96 -1.19 9.95
C LEU A 348 13.95 -0.73 11.42
N PRO A 349 13.92 0.58 11.73
CA PRO A 349 13.65 1.05 13.09
C PRO A 349 12.39 0.45 13.71
N LEU A 350 11.29 0.41 12.96
CA LEU A 350 10.02 -0.14 13.43
C LEU A 350 10.17 -1.60 13.84
N ILE A 351 10.67 -2.48 12.96
CA ILE A 351 10.85 -3.92 13.24
C ILE A 351 11.69 -4.14 14.50
N VAL A 352 12.74 -3.35 14.64
CA VAL A 352 13.65 -3.43 15.78
C VAL A 352 12.98 -2.97 17.08
N GLN A 353 12.23 -1.86 17.05
CA GLN A 353 11.48 -1.37 18.20
C GLN A 353 10.43 -2.39 18.64
N GLN A 354 9.75 -3.04 17.70
CA GLN A 354 8.80 -4.11 17.98
C GLN A 354 9.43 -5.37 18.61
N SER A 355 10.76 -5.44 18.59
CA SER A 355 11.51 -6.63 18.99
C SER A 355 12.12 -6.52 20.38
N ALA A 356 11.97 -5.37 21.03
CA ALA A 356 12.53 -5.12 22.34
C ALA A 356 11.89 -6.08 23.37
N PRO A 357 12.65 -7.01 24.01
CA PRO A 357 12.24 -7.67 25.21
C PRO A 357 11.97 -6.58 26.23
N ILE A 358 10.76 -6.60 26.74
CA ILE A 358 10.40 -5.69 27.78
C ILE A 358 10.84 -6.40 29.05
N ASP A 359 11.80 -5.82 29.76
CA ASP A 359 12.31 -6.34 31.05
C ASP A 359 11.20 -6.42 32.13
N ASP A 360 9.98 -5.99 31.78
CA ASP A 360 8.75 -6.09 32.56
C ASP A 360 7.90 -7.29 32.10
N PRO A 361 7.71 -8.32 32.94
CA PRO A 361 6.83 -9.45 32.67
C PRO A 361 5.39 -9.08 32.29
N GLN A 362 4.88 -7.92 32.71
CA GLN A 362 3.53 -7.47 32.35
C GLN A 362 3.41 -7.12 30.87
N HIS A 363 4.53 -6.78 30.24
CA HIS A 363 4.58 -6.40 28.85
C HIS A 363 4.78 -7.60 27.89
N GLU A 364 5.04 -8.80 28.41
CA GLU A 364 5.05 -10.05 27.62
C GLU A 364 3.66 -10.34 27.03
N LEU A 365 2.59 -9.78 27.60
CA LEU A 365 1.20 -9.93 27.14
C LEU A 365 0.85 -9.11 25.89
N ILE A 366 1.61 -8.05 25.57
CA ILE A 366 1.28 -7.16 24.44
C ILE A 366 1.78 -7.73 23.11
N TRP A 367 2.88 -8.48 23.15
CA TRP A 367 3.50 -9.04 21.96
C TRP A 367 2.87 -10.39 21.61
N THR A 368 1.97 -10.37 20.64
CA THR A 368 1.41 -11.61 20.10
C THR A 368 2.45 -12.33 19.25
N ASP A 369 2.37 -13.66 19.22
CA ASP A 369 3.17 -14.48 18.30
C ASP A 369 3.03 -14.00 16.84
N SER A 370 1.86 -13.43 16.50
CA SER A 370 1.56 -12.87 15.17
C SER A 370 2.41 -11.64 14.82
N ILE A 371 2.64 -10.73 15.77
CA ILE A 371 3.53 -9.57 15.57
C ILE A 371 4.97 -10.02 15.32
N LEU A 372 5.46 -10.98 16.12
CA LEU A 372 6.81 -11.52 15.97
C LEU A 372 6.96 -12.33 14.68
N GLU A 373 5.93 -13.09 14.29
CA GLU A 373 5.88 -13.81 13.02
C GLU A 373 5.92 -12.86 11.82
N SER A 374 5.16 -11.75 11.87
CA SER A 374 5.20 -10.73 10.81
C SER A 374 6.60 -10.11 10.68
N CYS A 375 7.24 -9.75 11.81
CA CYS A 375 8.62 -9.26 11.82
C CYS A 375 9.62 -10.30 11.28
N ASP A 376 9.54 -11.57 11.72
CA ASP A 376 10.34 -12.68 11.19
C ASP A 376 10.17 -12.78 9.68
N ASN A 377 8.92 -12.81 9.21
CA ASN A 377 8.61 -13.00 7.80
C ASN A 377 9.08 -11.83 6.93
N ILE A 378 9.03 -10.58 7.43
CA ILE A 378 9.61 -9.43 6.72
C ILE A 378 11.13 -9.58 6.56
N LEU A 379 11.83 -9.97 7.64
CA LEU A 379 13.29 -10.13 7.64
C LEU A 379 13.76 -11.37 6.88
N ARG A 380 12.99 -12.45 6.91
CA ARG A 380 13.33 -13.76 6.33
C ARG A 380 12.93 -13.89 4.87
N SER A 381 11.78 -13.34 4.49
CA SER A 381 11.15 -13.63 3.20
C SER A 381 11.00 -12.37 2.34
N ALA A 382 10.59 -11.24 2.92
CA ALA A 382 10.22 -10.07 2.14
C ALA A 382 11.44 -9.23 1.71
N LEU A 383 12.21 -8.69 2.66
CA LEU A 383 13.33 -7.78 2.36
C LEU A 383 14.55 -8.42 1.67
N PRO A 384 14.97 -9.66 2.03
CA PRO A 384 16.17 -10.27 1.45
C PRO A 384 16.16 -10.29 -0.08
N GLY A 385 15.01 -10.55 -0.69
CA GLY A 385 14.89 -10.63 -2.14
C GLY A 385 15.22 -9.32 -2.87
N TYR A 386 15.01 -8.19 -2.21
CA TYR A 386 15.29 -6.87 -2.77
C TYR A 386 16.74 -6.40 -2.57
N LEU A 387 17.58 -7.15 -1.84
CA LEU A 387 18.98 -6.81 -1.60
C LEU A 387 19.87 -6.94 -2.86
N CYS A 388 19.33 -7.52 -3.94
CA CYS A 388 19.97 -7.50 -5.25
C CYS A 388 19.85 -6.13 -5.97
N HIS A 389 19.03 -5.21 -5.45
CA HIS A 389 18.81 -3.89 -6.05
C HIS A 389 19.71 -2.82 -5.44
N TYR A 390 20.44 -2.11 -6.30
CA TYR A 390 21.39 -1.07 -5.90
C TYR A 390 20.75 0.06 -5.07
N SER A 391 19.55 0.51 -5.45
CA SER A 391 18.80 1.57 -4.74
C SER A 391 18.38 1.14 -3.34
N VAL A 392 17.93 -0.10 -3.19
CA VAL A 392 17.47 -0.67 -1.92
C VAL A 392 18.64 -0.74 -0.94
N LEU A 393 19.80 -1.23 -1.38
CA LEU A 393 21.02 -1.25 -0.56
C LEU A 393 21.46 0.16 -0.09
N ASN A 394 21.35 1.18 -0.94
CA ASN A 394 21.60 2.55 -0.53
C ASN A 394 20.61 3.02 0.55
N ARG A 395 19.33 2.64 0.41
CA ARG A 395 18.30 3.02 1.37
C ARG A 395 18.49 2.30 2.71
N ILE A 396 18.83 1.01 2.69
CA ILE A 396 19.21 0.25 3.89
C ILE A 396 20.42 0.88 4.57
N LYS A 397 21.51 1.17 3.83
CA LYS A 397 22.69 1.83 4.40
C LYS A 397 22.32 3.13 5.13
N LYS A 398 21.50 3.97 4.50
CA LYS A 398 21.00 5.22 5.14
C LYS A 398 20.14 4.94 6.37
N SER A 399 19.28 3.92 6.32
CA SER A 399 18.46 3.54 7.47
C SER A 399 19.30 3.04 8.64
N LEU A 400 20.29 2.19 8.38
CA LEU A 400 21.22 1.69 9.40
C LEU A 400 22.02 2.82 10.04
N SER A 401 22.56 3.77 9.25
CA SER A 401 23.27 4.92 9.81
C SER A 401 22.38 5.80 10.70
N ARG A 402 21.07 5.93 10.39
CA ARG A 402 20.12 6.62 11.27
C ARG A 402 19.91 5.87 12.59
N MET A 403 19.80 4.54 12.51
CA MET A 403 19.61 3.69 13.68
C MET A 403 20.85 3.69 14.60
N GLU A 404 22.06 3.63 14.02
CA GLU A 404 23.31 3.74 14.77
C GLU A 404 23.43 5.08 15.52
N ALA A 405 22.93 6.17 14.93
CA ALA A 405 22.92 7.49 15.57
C ALA A 405 21.99 7.58 16.78
N THR A 406 20.96 6.73 16.86
CA THR A 406 19.98 6.72 17.96
C THR A 406 20.34 5.80 19.14
N GLY A 407 21.39 4.98 19.02
CA GLY A 407 21.84 4.07 20.09
C GLY A 407 21.85 2.58 19.69
N PRO A 408 22.22 1.67 20.62
CA PRO A 408 22.28 0.25 20.34
C PRO A 408 20.91 -0.24 19.89
N VAL A 409 20.90 -0.83 18.70
CA VAL A 409 19.70 -1.09 17.92
C VAL A 409 18.87 -2.21 18.54
N TYR A 410 19.47 -3.25 19.10
CA TYR A 410 18.74 -4.46 19.46
C TYR A 410 19.00 -4.87 20.91
N HIS A 411 18.03 -5.59 21.45
CA HIS A 411 18.18 -6.21 22.75
C HIS A 411 18.67 -7.66 22.63
N PRO A 412 19.54 -8.13 23.54
CA PRO A 412 20.13 -9.47 23.47
C PRO A 412 19.15 -10.65 23.54
N HIS A 413 17.95 -10.43 24.08
CA HIS A 413 16.94 -11.47 24.32
C HIS A 413 15.75 -11.42 23.37
N SER A 414 15.80 -10.56 22.34
CA SER A 414 14.72 -10.49 21.36
C SER A 414 14.50 -11.83 20.63
N PRO A 415 13.26 -12.34 20.52
CA PRO A 415 12.96 -13.58 19.78
C PRO A 415 13.39 -13.54 18.31
N ILE A 416 13.38 -12.35 17.69
CA ILE A 416 13.78 -12.18 16.29
C ILE A 416 15.28 -11.89 16.13
N LEU A 417 16.07 -11.85 17.21
CA LEU A 417 17.49 -11.47 17.15
C LEU A 417 18.32 -12.38 16.23
N ALA A 418 18.05 -13.69 16.25
CA ALA A 418 18.71 -14.64 15.35
C ALA A 418 18.44 -14.26 13.88
N ARG A 419 17.20 -13.90 13.57
CA ARG A 419 16.76 -13.52 12.22
C ARG A 419 17.31 -12.18 11.79
N TRP A 420 17.33 -11.21 12.70
CA TRP A 420 17.98 -9.93 12.49
C TRP A 420 19.47 -10.12 12.16
N ARG A 421 20.19 -10.98 12.89
CA ARG A 421 21.60 -11.28 12.60
C ARG A 421 21.80 -11.92 11.22
N ASP A 422 20.96 -12.90 10.86
CA ASP A 422 21.00 -13.53 9.53
C ASP A 422 20.77 -12.50 8.42
N PHE A 423 19.77 -11.62 8.60
CA PHE A 423 19.49 -10.52 7.68
C PHE A 423 20.66 -9.54 7.57
N MET A 424 21.23 -9.12 8.70
CA MET A 424 22.37 -8.20 8.75
C MET A 424 23.64 -8.78 8.14
N HIS A 425 23.88 -10.09 8.29
CA HIS A 425 24.97 -10.78 7.61
C HIS A 425 24.81 -10.64 6.09
N LEU A 426 23.62 -10.93 5.56
CA LEU A 426 23.33 -10.78 4.14
C LEU A 426 23.44 -9.31 3.68
N VAL A 427 22.90 -8.35 4.45
CA VAL A 427 23.03 -6.92 4.15
C VAL A 427 24.50 -6.50 4.06
N ASN A 428 25.34 -6.90 5.02
CA ASN A 428 26.76 -6.54 5.03
C ASN A 428 27.53 -7.18 3.87
N GLU A 429 27.24 -8.43 3.52
CA GLU A 429 27.76 -9.08 2.33
C GLU A 429 27.40 -8.26 1.07
N ARG A 430 26.12 -7.94 0.88
CA ARG A 430 25.65 -7.19 -0.30
C ARG A 430 26.18 -5.74 -0.32
N LEU A 431 26.33 -5.08 0.82
CA LEU A 431 26.95 -3.75 0.90
C LEU A 431 28.44 -3.78 0.56
N THR A 432 29.16 -4.85 0.92
CA THR A 432 30.55 -5.07 0.53
C THR A 432 30.67 -5.24 -0.99
N LEU A 433 29.81 -6.06 -1.59
CA LEU A 433 29.73 -6.22 -3.04
C LEU A 433 29.38 -4.91 -3.74
N LYS A 434 28.45 -4.14 -3.18
CA LYS A 434 28.11 -2.81 -3.69
C LYS A 434 29.29 -1.85 -3.61
N ALA A 435 30.07 -1.85 -2.54
CA ALA A 435 31.26 -1.01 -2.44
C ALA A 435 32.32 -1.43 -3.47
N ALA A 436 32.55 -2.73 -3.64
CA ALA A 436 33.44 -3.26 -4.69
C ALA A 436 32.97 -2.84 -6.09
N PHE A 437 31.66 -2.94 -6.35
CA PHE A 437 31.05 -2.41 -7.56
C PHE A 437 31.32 -0.91 -7.69
N ASP A 438 31.01 -0.09 -6.69
CA ASP A 438 31.21 1.37 -6.78
C ASP A 438 32.68 1.77 -7.05
N MET A 439 33.66 0.99 -6.58
CA MET A 439 35.10 1.20 -6.84
C MET A 439 35.55 0.71 -8.22
N THR A 440 35.00 -0.42 -8.69
CA THR A 440 35.45 -1.10 -9.91
C THR A 440 34.56 -0.84 -11.12
N TYR A 441 33.39 -0.21 -10.92
CA TYR A 441 32.39 0.01 -11.95
C TYR A 441 32.87 1.06 -12.95
N ILE A 442 33.64 0.56 -13.90
CA ILE A 442 33.68 1.09 -15.24
C ILE A 442 32.47 0.45 -15.91
N PRO A 443 31.48 1.21 -16.40
CA PRO A 443 30.35 0.64 -17.10
C PRO A 443 30.88 0.02 -18.40
N THR A 444 31.39 -1.20 -18.37
CA THR A 444 31.79 -1.93 -19.56
C THR A 444 30.57 -2.66 -20.10
N LYS A 445 30.44 -2.69 -21.42
CA LYS A 445 29.38 -3.41 -22.09
C LYS A 445 29.97 -4.12 -23.30
N PHE A 446 29.46 -5.31 -23.59
CA PHE A 446 29.78 -6.01 -24.82
C PHE A 446 29.15 -5.27 -26.00
N CYS A 447 29.81 -5.30 -27.14
CA CYS A 447 29.15 -4.96 -28.39
C CYS A 447 27.95 -5.89 -28.59
N ASP A 448 26.76 -5.33 -28.80
CA ASP A 448 25.53 -6.11 -28.97
C ASP A 448 25.50 -6.87 -30.31
N ASN A 449 26.38 -6.54 -31.26
CA ASN A 449 26.68 -7.43 -32.39
C ASN A 449 27.40 -8.70 -31.89
N LEU A 450 26.74 -9.85 -32.00
CA LEU A 450 27.24 -11.13 -31.51
C LEU A 450 28.55 -11.58 -32.12
N ARG A 451 28.79 -11.24 -33.39
CA ARG A 451 30.03 -11.58 -34.08
C ARG A 451 31.21 -10.71 -33.64
N CYS A 452 30.95 -9.74 -32.75
CA CYS A 452 31.93 -8.83 -32.23
C CYS A 452 32.22 -9.15 -30.75
N HIS A 453 33.46 -9.57 -30.46
CA HIS A 453 33.90 -9.89 -29.10
C HIS A 453 34.37 -8.66 -28.29
N THR A 454 34.24 -7.47 -28.85
CA THR A 454 34.72 -6.24 -28.21
C THR A 454 33.93 -5.94 -26.93
N VAL A 455 34.67 -5.85 -25.83
CA VAL A 455 34.24 -5.22 -24.58
C VAL A 455 34.82 -3.83 -24.56
N ALA A 456 33.98 -2.82 -24.41
CA ALA A 456 34.45 -1.44 -24.29
C ALA A 456 33.71 -0.72 -23.17
N ASN A 457 34.27 0.42 -22.77
CA ASN A 457 33.57 1.33 -21.88
C ASN A 457 32.28 1.80 -22.57
N LYS A 458 31.15 1.76 -21.86
CA LYS A 458 29.82 2.14 -22.35
C LYS A 458 29.81 3.53 -22.96
N ILE A 459 30.60 4.46 -22.43
CA ILE A 459 30.73 5.83 -22.95
C ILE A 459 31.34 5.84 -24.36
N THR A 460 32.17 4.85 -24.68
CA THR A 460 32.81 4.70 -26.01
C THR A 460 31.95 3.91 -27.00
N LEU A 461 30.91 3.21 -26.54
CA LEU A 461 30.00 2.48 -27.40
C LEU A 461 28.93 3.41 -27.97
N ARG A 462 28.53 3.15 -29.21
CA ARG A 462 27.44 3.84 -29.89
C ARG A 462 26.13 3.16 -29.56
N CYS A 463 25.16 3.87 -29.01
CA CYS A 463 23.83 3.32 -28.83
C CYS A 463 23.01 3.41 -30.12
N CYS A 464 22.05 2.50 -30.31
CA CYS A 464 21.04 2.67 -31.35
C CYS A 464 20.25 3.96 -31.07
N SER A 465 20.17 4.86 -32.06
CA SER A 465 19.57 6.19 -31.89
C SER A 465 18.06 6.18 -31.65
N ARG A 466 17.39 5.06 -31.91
CA ARG A 466 15.94 4.90 -31.71
C ARG A 466 15.61 4.29 -30.36
N CYS A 467 16.03 3.05 -30.09
CA CYS A 467 15.68 2.37 -28.84
C CYS A 467 16.62 2.67 -27.66
N LEU A 468 17.85 3.12 -27.93
CA LEU A 468 18.92 3.31 -26.93
C LEU A 468 19.28 2.07 -26.08
N SER A 469 18.68 0.90 -26.35
CA SER A 469 18.84 -0.32 -25.54
C SER A 469 20.09 -1.12 -25.90
N VAL A 470 20.47 -1.11 -27.18
CA VAL A 470 21.67 -1.79 -27.70
C VAL A 470 22.82 -0.83 -27.94
N SER A 471 24.05 -1.32 -27.81
CA SER A 471 25.30 -0.58 -27.87
C SER A 471 26.34 -1.31 -28.72
N TYR A 472 27.00 -0.59 -29.60
CA TYR A 472 27.92 -1.13 -30.61
C TYR A 472 29.27 -0.45 -30.54
N CYS A 473 30.35 -1.21 -30.74
CA CYS A 473 31.70 -0.63 -30.79
C CYS A 473 31.96 0.17 -32.08
N SER A 474 31.18 -0.06 -33.14
CA SER A 474 31.33 0.61 -34.43
C SER A 474 30.01 0.71 -35.19
N LYS A 475 29.96 1.62 -36.17
CA LYS A 475 28.81 1.74 -37.09
C LYS A 475 28.59 0.43 -37.87
N GLN A 476 29.67 -0.22 -38.27
CA GLN A 476 29.60 -1.50 -38.98
C GLN A 476 28.89 -2.56 -38.14
N CYS A 477 29.22 -2.68 -36.84
CA CYS A 477 28.54 -3.61 -35.94
C CYS A 477 27.05 -3.29 -35.80
N GLN A 478 26.70 -1.99 -35.71
CA GLN A 478 25.31 -1.56 -35.68
C GLN A 478 24.57 -1.95 -36.97
N GLU A 479 25.14 -1.69 -38.15
CA GLU A 479 24.52 -2.01 -39.44
C GLU A 479 24.37 -3.52 -39.66
N THR A 480 25.37 -4.31 -39.22
CA THR A 480 25.31 -5.77 -39.27
C THR A 480 24.20 -6.32 -38.39
N ASP A 481 24.17 -5.90 -37.12
CA ASP A 481 23.17 -6.37 -36.16
C ASP A 481 21.76 -5.87 -36.52
N TRP A 482 21.63 -4.64 -37.03
CA TRP A 482 20.38 -4.07 -37.53
C TRP A 482 19.73 -4.93 -38.60
N LYS A 483 20.51 -5.35 -39.61
CA LYS A 483 20.02 -6.17 -40.72
C LYS A 483 19.73 -7.61 -40.29
N ALA A 484 20.49 -8.12 -39.34
CA ALA A 484 20.38 -9.50 -38.89
C ALA A 484 19.17 -9.71 -37.96
N HIS A 485 19.06 -8.92 -36.89
CA HIS A 485 18.09 -9.17 -35.83
C HIS A 485 17.46 -7.90 -35.24
N HIS A 486 18.20 -6.80 -35.10
CA HIS A 486 17.75 -5.66 -34.29
C HIS A 486 16.63 -4.81 -34.90
N ARG A 487 16.45 -4.79 -36.24
CA ARG A 487 15.43 -3.94 -36.89
C ARG A 487 14.01 -4.20 -36.37
N GLY A 488 13.60 -5.45 -36.20
CA GLY A 488 12.26 -5.79 -35.68
C GLY A 488 12.10 -5.40 -34.20
N LEU A 489 13.17 -5.59 -33.43
CA LEU A 489 13.22 -5.31 -31.99
C LEU A 489 13.18 -3.82 -31.64
N CYS A 490 13.77 -3.00 -32.49
CA CYS A 490 13.96 -1.59 -32.19
C CYS A 490 12.63 -0.83 -32.08
N GLU A 491 11.57 -1.32 -32.74
CA GLU A 491 10.25 -0.68 -32.71
C GLU A 491 9.47 -1.03 -31.43
N GLU A 492 9.76 -2.18 -30.83
CA GLU A 492 9.06 -2.73 -29.67
C GLU A 492 9.78 -2.47 -28.34
N ALA A 493 10.96 -1.86 -28.38
CA ALA A 493 11.78 -1.67 -27.19
C ALA A 493 11.13 -0.69 -26.20
N ILE A 494 10.62 -1.21 -25.09
CA ILE A 494 10.14 -0.42 -23.96
C ILE A 494 11.38 0.01 -23.14
N PRO A 495 11.44 1.26 -22.64
CA PRO A 495 12.47 1.67 -21.70
C PRO A 495 12.55 0.70 -20.53
N ASP A 496 13.76 0.25 -20.20
CA ASP A 496 13.96 -0.67 -19.07
C ASP A 496 13.53 0.03 -17.77
N VAL A 497 12.70 -0.63 -16.96
CA VAL A 497 12.19 -0.08 -15.68
C VAL A 497 13.36 0.09 -14.70
N LEU A 498 14.41 -0.72 -14.84
CA LEU A 498 15.60 -0.63 -14.00
C LEU A 498 16.59 0.41 -14.54
N SER A 499 17.10 1.23 -13.63
CA SER A 499 18.22 2.12 -13.97
C SER A 499 19.43 1.32 -14.50
N ALA A 500 20.18 1.89 -15.43
CA ALA A 500 21.38 1.27 -15.96
C ALA A 500 22.41 0.90 -14.87
N ARG A 501 22.42 1.65 -13.75
CA ARG A 501 23.28 1.36 -12.59
C ARG A 501 22.80 0.13 -11.83
N THR A 502 21.49 -0.02 -11.64
CA THR A 502 20.89 -1.22 -11.03
C THR A 502 21.19 -2.46 -11.86
N LEU A 503 21.00 -2.40 -13.19
CA LEU A 503 21.34 -3.50 -14.09
C LEU A 503 22.83 -3.84 -14.08
N GLY A 504 23.69 -2.80 -14.03
CA GLY A 504 25.14 -2.98 -13.88
C GLY A 504 25.49 -3.71 -12.58
N PHE A 505 24.87 -3.32 -11.46
CA PHE A 505 25.08 -3.98 -10.17
C PHE A 505 24.55 -5.41 -10.18
N LEU A 506 23.38 -5.67 -10.77
CA LEU A 506 22.83 -7.02 -10.87
C LEU A 506 23.72 -7.96 -11.69
N ARG A 507 24.30 -7.47 -12.78
CA ARG A 507 25.34 -8.21 -13.54
C ARG A 507 26.56 -8.51 -12.70
N PHE A 508 27.06 -7.51 -11.97
CA PHE A 508 28.19 -7.70 -11.06
C PHE A 508 27.89 -8.76 -10.00
N LEU A 509 26.68 -8.74 -9.45
CA LEU A 509 26.21 -9.71 -8.46
C LEU A 509 26.15 -11.13 -9.03
N VAL A 510 25.57 -11.30 -10.23
CA VAL A 510 25.53 -12.59 -10.92
C VAL A 510 26.93 -13.10 -11.22
N HIS A 511 27.85 -12.25 -11.66
CA HIS A 511 29.24 -12.63 -11.88
C HIS A 511 29.94 -13.08 -10.59
N TYR A 512 29.70 -12.38 -9.48
CA TYR A 512 30.22 -12.77 -8.18
C TYR A 512 29.67 -14.14 -7.77
N ASP A 513 28.35 -14.33 -7.81
CA ASP A 513 27.69 -15.57 -7.40
C ASP A 513 28.04 -16.74 -8.34
N TYR A 514 28.16 -16.48 -9.65
CA TYR A 514 28.70 -17.44 -10.60
C TYR A 514 30.11 -17.87 -10.18
N GLY A 515 30.96 -16.91 -9.78
CA GLY A 515 32.30 -17.15 -9.28
C GLY A 515 32.34 -18.06 -8.05
N GLN A 516 31.47 -17.79 -7.08
CA GLN A 516 31.35 -18.58 -5.85
C GLN A 516 30.78 -19.99 -6.10
N ASN A 517 30.00 -20.17 -7.17
CA ASN A 517 29.29 -21.41 -7.47
C ASN A 517 29.78 -22.08 -8.77
N LYS A 518 31.00 -21.79 -9.23
CA LYS A 518 31.55 -22.31 -10.49
C LYS A 518 31.39 -23.83 -10.61
N SER A 519 31.77 -24.58 -9.57
CA SER A 519 31.70 -26.05 -9.56
C SER A 519 30.27 -26.55 -9.73
N THR A 520 29.31 -26.00 -8.99
CA THR A 520 27.88 -26.31 -9.11
C THR A 520 27.37 -26.00 -10.51
N VAL A 521 27.69 -24.82 -11.04
CA VAL A 521 27.30 -24.40 -12.39
C VAL A 521 27.84 -25.38 -13.45
N TYR A 522 29.12 -25.75 -13.37
CA TYR A 522 29.73 -26.69 -14.30
C TYR A 522 29.14 -28.09 -14.18
N GLY A 523 28.86 -28.55 -12.96
CA GLY A 523 28.21 -29.83 -12.69
C GLY A 523 26.81 -29.88 -13.32
N LEU A 524 26.01 -28.84 -13.12
CA LEU A 524 24.66 -28.72 -13.70
C LEU A 524 24.70 -28.73 -15.24
N ARG A 525 25.62 -27.99 -15.85
CA ARG A 525 25.81 -27.96 -17.31
C ARG A 525 26.19 -29.32 -17.87
N LEU A 526 27.15 -29.97 -17.23
CA LEU A 526 27.61 -31.30 -17.65
C LEU A 526 26.47 -32.32 -17.53
N ALA A 527 25.75 -32.32 -16.41
CA ALA A 527 24.61 -33.21 -16.18
C ALA A 527 23.53 -33.04 -17.28
N SER A 528 23.20 -31.81 -17.66
CA SER A 528 22.25 -31.57 -18.75
C SER A 528 22.72 -32.09 -20.10
N ARG A 529 23.99 -31.86 -20.47
CA ARG A 529 24.53 -32.39 -21.74
C ARG A 529 24.53 -33.93 -21.76
N LEU A 530 24.80 -34.55 -20.62
CA LEU A 530 24.84 -36.02 -20.50
C LEU A 530 23.45 -36.65 -20.51
N THR A 531 22.44 -36.00 -19.94
CA THR A 531 21.06 -36.48 -19.90
C THR A 531 20.33 -36.36 -21.24
N GLY A 532 20.99 -35.88 -22.29
CA GLY A 532 20.46 -35.91 -23.65
C GLY A 532 19.33 -34.91 -23.90
N SER A 533 19.13 -33.92 -23.01
CA SER A 533 18.35 -32.72 -23.33
C SER A 533 19.13 -31.93 -24.38
N GLY A 534 19.01 -32.30 -25.65
CA GLY A 534 19.77 -31.73 -26.77
C GLY A 534 19.43 -30.26 -27.10
N GLY A 535 18.54 -29.64 -26.33
CA GLY A 535 18.22 -28.21 -26.46
C GLY A 535 19.20 -27.33 -25.69
N SER A 536 19.24 -26.05 -26.09
CA SER A 536 19.92 -25.01 -25.33
C SER A 536 19.41 -24.98 -23.89
N CYS A 537 20.26 -24.56 -22.96
CA CYS A 537 19.91 -24.50 -21.56
C CYS A 537 20.44 -23.21 -20.94
N TYR A 538 19.81 -22.79 -19.85
CA TYR A 538 20.17 -21.58 -19.12
C TYR A 538 20.34 -21.84 -17.63
N ILE A 539 21.11 -20.98 -16.98
CA ILE A 539 21.22 -20.96 -15.53
C ILE A 539 20.31 -19.88 -15.01
N LYS A 540 19.45 -20.25 -14.07
CA LYS A 540 18.59 -19.31 -13.37
C LYS A 540 19.22 -18.94 -12.04
N PHE A 541 19.47 -17.66 -11.84
CA PHE A 541 19.90 -17.02 -10.60
C PHE A 541 18.66 -16.46 -9.91
N ASP A 542 18.10 -17.23 -8.99
CA ASP A 542 16.91 -16.83 -8.23
C ASP A 542 17.33 -16.14 -6.92
N TYR A 543 17.09 -14.83 -6.89
CA TYR A 543 17.33 -13.97 -5.73
C TYR A 543 16.07 -13.72 -4.91
N THR A 544 14.92 -14.36 -5.18
CA THR A 544 13.66 -14.05 -4.48
C THR A 544 13.74 -14.24 -2.96
N SER A 545 14.56 -15.17 -2.47
CA SER A 545 14.84 -15.37 -1.03
C SER A 545 16.06 -14.61 -0.50
N GLY A 546 16.68 -13.74 -1.30
CA GLY A 546 17.90 -12.98 -0.98
C GLY A 546 19.21 -13.77 -1.06
N LYS A 547 19.19 -15.04 -0.64
CA LYS A 547 20.24 -16.02 -1.01
C LYS A 547 20.00 -16.50 -2.44
N VAL A 548 21.07 -16.53 -3.23
CA VAL A 548 21.01 -17.01 -4.61
C VAL A 548 20.69 -18.50 -4.63
N ARG A 549 19.66 -18.89 -5.37
CA ARG A 549 19.37 -20.28 -5.72
C ARG A 549 19.66 -20.46 -7.19
N LEU A 550 20.52 -21.42 -7.51
CA LEU A 550 20.86 -21.75 -8.87
C LEU A 550 20.01 -22.92 -9.33
N THR A 551 19.22 -22.72 -10.38
CA THR A 551 18.55 -23.81 -11.09
C THR A 551 19.02 -23.85 -12.52
N PHE A 552 18.91 -25.04 -13.12
CA PHE A 552 19.29 -25.28 -14.49
C PHE A 552 18.05 -25.73 -15.25
N GLU A 553 17.73 -25.02 -16.33
CA GLU A 553 16.47 -25.19 -17.03
C GLU A 553 16.71 -25.24 -18.55
N SER A 554 15.89 -26.03 -19.25
CA SER A 554 15.92 -26.11 -20.71
C SER A 554 15.27 -24.86 -21.31
N THR A 555 15.81 -24.37 -22.43
CA THR A 555 15.25 -23.21 -23.12
C THR A 555 13.87 -23.45 -23.69
N ASP A 556 13.46 -24.71 -23.87
CA ASP A 556 12.14 -25.09 -24.37
C ASP A 556 11.05 -24.91 -23.32
N LYS A 557 11.43 -24.90 -22.03
CA LYS A 557 10.50 -24.68 -20.90
C LYS A 557 10.23 -23.20 -20.62
N TRP A 558 10.93 -22.29 -21.32
CA TRP A 558 10.86 -20.86 -21.08
C TRP A 558 10.57 -20.11 -22.39
N PRO A 559 9.86 -18.97 -22.38
CA PRO A 559 9.21 -18.31 -21.24
C PRO A 559 8.08 -19.16 -20.63
N PRO A 560 7.84 -19.10 -19.30
CA PRO A 560 6.70 -19.78 -18.71
C PRO A 560 5.42 -19.32 -19.42
N ILE A 561 4.54 -20.29 -19.69
CA ILE A 561 3.30 -20.06 -20.44
C ILE A 561 2.42 -19.00 -19.75
N ASP A 562 2.57 -18.84 -18.43
CA ASP A 562 1.82 -17.91 -17.58
C ASP A 562 2.42 -16.50 -17.45
N LEU A 563 3.43 -16.14 -18.25
CA LEU A 563 3.83 -14.73 -18.28
C LEU A 563 2.66 -13.86 -18.79
N SER A 564 2.37 -12.75 -18.11
CA SER A 564 1.24 -11.86 -18.40
C SER A 564 1.27 -11.34 -19.85
N PRO A 565 0.17 -10.84 -20.44
CA PRO A 565 0.15 -10.29 -21.80
C PRO A 565 1.21 -9.20 -22.06
N LYS A 566 1.69 -8.49 -21.02
CA LYS A 566 2.82 -7.55 -21.08
C LYS A 566 4.19 -8.22 -21.30
N SER A 567 4.25 -9.55 -21.28
CA SER A 567 5.46 -10.35 -21.45
C SER A 567 5.79 -10.71 -22.89
N TYR A 568 5.03 -10.22 -23.88
CA TYR A 568 5.32 -10.50 -25.28
C TYR A 568 6.78 -10.16 -25.62
N GLU A 569 7.28 -9.03 -25.08
CA GLU A 569 8.68 -8.60 -25.21
C GLU A 569 9.66 -9.64 -24.63
N VAL A 570 9.35 -10.20 -23.45
CA VAL A 570 10.18 -11.23 -22.83
C VAL A 570 10.23 -12.48 -23.69
N ARG A 571 9.11 -12.90 -24.29
CA ARG A 571 9.06 -14.06 -25.19
C ARG A 571 9.86 -13.83 -26.47
N TYR A 572 9.74 -12.64 -27.07
CA TYR A 572 10.47 -12.30 -28.27
C TYR A 572 11.98 -12.24 -27.97
N ARG A 573 12.38 -11.48 -26.95
CA ARG A 573 13.77 -11.39 -26.49
C ARG A 573 14.32 -12.76 -26.10
N TRP A 574 13.50 -13.68 -25.59
CA TRP A 574 13.94 -15.04 -25.32
C TRP A 574 14.39 -15.77 -26.57
N LYS A 575 13.49 -15.87 -27.56
CA LYS A 575 13.76 -16.61 -28.79
C LYS A 575 14.99 -16.07 -29.49
N GLU A 576 15.12 -14.74 -29.47
CA GLU A 576 16.32 -14.07 -29.91
C GLU A 576 17.54 -14.54 -29.10
N ILE A 577 17.56 -14.36 -27.78
CA ILE A 577 18.72 -14.71 -26.94
C ILE A 577 19.09 -16.20 -27.03
N VAL A 578 18.11 -17.10 -27.17
CA VAL A 578 18.32 -18.53 -27.40
C VAL A 578 18.98 -18.77 -28.76
N SER A 579 18.40 -18.25 -29.83
CA SER A 579 19.00 -18.33 -31.18
C SER A 579 20.41 -17.75 -31.20
N ARG A 580 20.62 -16.64 -30.49
CA ARG A 580 21.92 -15.97 -30.33
C ARG A 580 22.93 -16.84 -29.59
N ALA A 581 22.50 -17.62 -28.61
CA ALA A 581 23.38 -18.52 -27.86
C ALA A 581 23.73 -19.78 -28.67
N GLU A 582 22.78 -20.28 -29.46
CA GLU A 582 22.98 -21.39 -30.39
C GLU A 582 23.98 -21.02 -31.48
N ASP A 583 23.80 -19.85 -32.10
CA ASP A 583 24.70 -19.33 -33.14
C ASP A 583 26.11 -19.03 -32.60
N ALA A 584 26.24 -18.75 -31.30
CA ALA A 584 27.51 -18.48 -30.65
C ALA A 584 28.34 -19.75 -30.36
N ALA A 585 27.87 -20.95 -30.71
CA ALA A 585 28.59 -22.22 -30.54
C ALA A 585 29.16 -22.42 -29.12
N GLY A 586 28.45 -21.94 -28.09
CA GLY A 586 28.84 -22.02 -26.68
C GLY A 586 29.60 -20.81 -26.13
N GLU A 587 29.94 -19.81 -26.93
CA GLU A 587 30.61 -18.59 -26.43
C GLU A 587 29.68 -17.66 -25.64
N LEU A 588 28.37 -17.80 -25.84
CA LEU A 588 27.34 -17.06 -25.11
C LEU A 588 26.60 -18.01 -24.18
N ASN A 589 26.53 -17.64 -22.90
CA ASN A 589 25.63 -18.30 -21.97
C ASN A 589 24.37 -17.45 -21.79
N ILE A 590 23.26 -18.15 -21.60
CA ILE A 590 22.02 -17.54 -21.18
C ILE A 590 21.95 -17.70 -19.67
N ASP A 591 21.98 -16.58 -18.97
CA ASP A 591 21.72 -16.53 -17.55
C ASP A 591 20.46 -15.71 -17.32
N VAL A 592 19.56 -16.25 -16.50
CA VAL A 592 18.27 -15.64 -16.21
C VAL A 592 18.25 -15.31 -14.74
N VAL A 593 18.05 -14.04 -14.41
CA VAL A 593 17.88 -13.60 -13.04
C VAL A 593 16.40 -13.56 -12.70
N GLN A 594 16.00 -14.19 -11.61
CA GLN A 594 14.69 -13.96 -11.02
C GLN A 594 14.88 -13.11 -9.77
N CYS A 595 14.24 -11.94 -9.74
CA CYS A 595 14.26 -11.07 -8.56
C CYS A 595 12.92 -10.32 -8.42
N PRO A 596 12.51 -9.94 -7.21
CA PRO A 596 11.30 -9.14 -7.01
C PRO A 596 11.50 -7.73 -7.58
N ASP A 597 10.56 -7.23 -8.40
CA ASP A 597 10.66 -5.88 -8.98
C ASP A 597 9.33 -5.13 -9.13
N GLY A 598 8.21 -5.71 -8.69
CA GLY A 598 6.92 -5.04 -8.59
C GLY A 598 5.87 -5.36 -9.65
N MET A 599 6.24 -6.05 -10.73
CA MET A 599 5.29 -6.40 -11.79
C MET A 599 5.02 -7.90 -11.89
N GLY A 600 5.16 -8.63 -10.76
CA GLY A 600 4.95 -10.08 -10.66
C GLY A 600 6.14 -10.88 -11.21
N ASN A 601 6.80 -11.68 -10.35
CA ASN A 601 7.86 -12.66 -10.65
C ASN A 601 8.63 -12.39 -11.95
N ASN A 602 9.26 -11.23 -12.06
CA ASN A 602 9.95 -10.89 -13.28
C ASN A 602 11.30 -11.58 -13.37
N TYR A 603 11.43 -12.24 -14.49
CA TYR A 603 12.67 -12.79 -14.98
C TYR A 603 13.37 -11.71 -15.80
N ARG A 604 14.64 -11.48 -15.52
CA ARG A 604 15.53 -10.61 -16.27
C ARG A 604 16.57 -11.47 -16.95
N ILE A 605 16.62 -11.40 -18.27
CA ILE A 605 17.64 -12.13 -19.01
C ILE A 605 18.92 -11.30 -18.95
N ILE A 606 19.96 -11.87 -18.38
CA ILE A 606 21.29 -11.28 -18.31
C ILE A 606 22.21 -12.12 -19.19
N PRO A 607 22.40 -11.75 -20.46
CA PRO A 607 23.37 -12.45 -21.30
C PRO A 607 24.77 -12.26 -20.72
N MET A 608 25.42 -13.35 -20.36
CA MET A 608 26.84 -13.35 -19.99
C MET A 608 27.65 -14.03 -21.08
N ARG A 609 28.73 -13.38 -21.53
CA ARG A 609 29.70 -14.07 -22.39
C ARG A 609 30.57 -14.98 -21.56
N CYS A 610 30.74 -16.22 -22.02
CA CYS A 610 31.54 -17.20 -21.34
C CYS A 610 33.02 -16.86 -21.53
N SER A 611 33.73 -16.55 -20.44
CA SER A 611 35.16 -16.20 -20.50
C SER A 611 36.11 -17.40 -20.53
N PHE A 612 35.61 -18.63 -20.76
CA PHE A 612 36.41 -19.85 -20.62
C PHE A 612 36.36 -20.75 -21.87
N PRO A 613 37.02 -20.37 -22.97
CA PRO A 613 37.15 -21.21 -24.17
C PRO A 613 37.67 -22.63 -23.86
N ALA A 614 38.57 -22.76 -22.87
CA ALA A 614 39.13 -24.04 -22.44
C ALA A 614 38.07 -25.02 -21.88
N TYR A 615 37.05 -24.52 -21.17
CA TYR A 615 35.97 -25.36 -20.66
C TYR A 615 35.13 -25.92 -21.81
N HIS A 616 34.78 -25.08 -22.79
CA HIS A 616 34.02 -25.51 -23.96
C HIS A 616 34.79 -26.52 -24.82
N ALA A 617 36.09 -26.30 -25.00
CA ALA A 617 36.95 -27.25 -25.68
C ALA A 617 36.93 -28.62 -24.99
N ARG A 618 36.98 -28.67 -23.66
CA ARG A 618 36.96 -29.92 -22.90
C ARG A 618 35.60 -30.61 -22.91
N ILE A 619 34.51 -29.87 -22.81
CA ILE A 619 33.16 -30.43 -22.95
C ILE A 619 32.99 -31.06 -24.35
N ALA A 620 33.40 -30.35 -25.40
CA ALA A 620 33.33 -30.86 -26.77
C ALA A 620 34.16 -32.14 -26.97
N GLU A 621 35.30 -32.26 -26.27
CA GLU A 621 36.10 -33.49 -26.25
C GLU A 621 35.35 -34.65 -25.58
N LEU A 622 34.70 -34.40 -24.43
CA LEU A 622 33.91 -35.42 -23.72
C LEU A 622 32.69 -35.87 -24.54
N GLU A 623 32.04 -34.97 -25.26
CA GLU A 623 30.94 -35.29 -26.17
C GLU A 623 31.41 -36.20 -27.32
N LYS A 624 32.56 -35.90 -27.92
CA LYS A 624 33.18 -36.78 -28.93
C LYS A 624 33.48 -38.17 -28.39
N GLN A 625 33.93 -38.27 -27.13
CA GLN A 625 34.17 -39.57 -26.48
C GLN A 625 32.86 -40.33 -26.20
N ARG A 626 31.78 -39.65 -25.84
CA ARG A 626 30.44 -40.23 -25.67
C ARG A 626 29.89 -40.77 -26.98
N ASP A 627 29.89 -39.95 -28.02
CA ASP A 627 29.32 -40.30 -29.32
C ASP A 627 30.15 -41.39 -30.03
N GLY A 628 31.43 -41.51 -29.68
CA GLY A 628 32.30 -42.63 -30.07
C GLY A 628 32.06 -43.95 -29.32
N GLY A 629 31.06 -44.02 -28.44
CA GLY A 629 30.68 -45.25 -27.72
C GLY A 629 31.58 -45.63 -26.54
N GLN A 630 32.51 -44.77 -26.12
CA GLN A 630 33.43 -45.05 -25.00
C GLN A 630 32.84 -44.78 -23.61
N ILE A 631 31.68 -44.10 -23.50
CA ILE A 631 31.14 -43.61 -22.22
C ILE A 631 29.69 -44.11 -22.04
N LEU A 632 29.50 -45.39 -21.70
CA LEU A 632 28.18 -45.94 -21.30
C LEU A 632 28.30 -47.04 -20.22
N THR A 633 29.12 -46.85 -19.19
CA THR A 633 29.19 -47.77 -18.02
C THR A 633 29.04 -47.00 -16.70
N GLU A 634 28.71 -47.68 -15.59
CA GLU A 634 28.75 -47.10 -14.23
C GLU A 634 30.07 -46.39 -13.91
N GLU A 635 31.16 -46.83 -14.55
CA GLU A 635 32.48 -46.22 -14.50
C GLU A 635 32.50 -44.77 -15.02
N ALA A 636 31.63 -44.42 -15.99
CA ALA A 636 31.45 -43.05 -16.45
C ALA A 636 30.83 -42.16 -15.36
N HIS A 637 29.85 -42.66 -14.61
CA HIS A 637 29.25 -41.93 -13.49
C HIS A 637 30.27 -41.67 -12.37
N THR A 638 31.09 -42.68 -12.05
CA THR A 638 32.22 -42.54 -11.11
C THR A 638 33.25 -41.56 -11.63
N ARG A 639 33.65 -41.67 -12.91
CA ARG A 639 34.59 -40.74 -13.54
C ARG A 639 34.06 -39.32 -13.61
N ILE A 640 32.79 -39.09 -13.95
CA ILE A 640 32.17 -37.75 -13.94
C ILE A 640 32.17 -37.20 -12.51
N SER A 641 31.85 -38.03 -11.51
CA SER A 641 31.90 -37.63 -10.10
C SER A 641 33.33 -37.31 -9.64
N GLU A 642 34.34 -38.03 -10.13
CA GLU A 642 35.75 -37.73 -9.90
C GLU A 642 36.22 -36.51 -10.69
N LEU A 643 35.69 -36.26 -11.90
CA LEU A 643 36.01 -35.13 -12.76
C LEU A 643 35.41 -33.84 -12.21
N VAL A 644 34.20 -33.87 -11.68
CA VAL A 644 33.59 -32.74 -10.96
C VAL A 644 34.42 -32.42 -9.71
N ARG A 645 34.90 -33.46 -9.00
CA ARG A 645 35.80 -33.30 -7.84
C ARG A 645 37.17 -32.75 -8.25
N GLY A 646 37.74 -33.24 -9.34
CA GLY A 646 39.03 -32.83 -9.89
C GLY A 646 38.99 -31.43 -10.52
N LEU A 647 37.90 -31.07 -11.20
CA LEU A 647 37.63 -29.70 -11.65
C LEU A 647 37.48 -28.77 -10.45
N GLY A 648 36.88 -29.23 -9.36
CA GLY A 648 36.92 -28.54 -8.07
C GLY A 648 38.34 -28.13 -7.69
N ASN A 649 39.30 -29.07 -7.78
CA ASN A 649 40.71 -28.84 -7.46
C ASN A 649 41.46 -27.97 -8.49
N ILE A 650 41.20 -28.14 -9.79
CA ILE A 650 41.80 -27.32 -10.87
C ILE A 650 41.30 -25.87 -10.80
N ILE A 651 40.03 -25.67 -10.45
CA ILE A 651 39.44 -24.32 -10.29
C ILE A 651 40.05 -23.60 -9.09
N THR A 652 40.43 -24.32 -8.02
CA THR A 652 41.21 -23.74 -6.91
C THR A 652 42.65 -23.40 -7.32
N GLU A 653 43.29 -24.20 -8.19
CA GLU A 653 44.66 -23.93 -8.66
C GLU A 653 44.76 -22.77 -9.66
N ILE A 654 43.71 -22.49 -10.43
CA ILE A 654 43.63 -21.33 -11.33
C ILE A 654 43.33 -20.02 -10.55
N HIS A 655 43.03 -20.12 -9.25
CA HIS A 655 42.85 -18.98 -8.37
C HIS A 655 44.18 -18.54 -7.72
N TRP A 656 45.13 -18.11 -8.55
CA TRP A 656 46.22 -17.17 -8.22
C TRP A 656 46.59 -16.35 -9.46
#